data_AF-A0A421JN67-F1
#
_entry.id   AF-A0A421JN67-F1
#
_cell.length_a   1.000
_cell.length_b   1.000
_cell.length_c   1.000
_cell.angle_alpha   90.00
_cell.angle_beta   90.00
_cell.angle_gamma   90.00
#
_symmetry.space_group_name_H-M   'P 1'
#
loop_
_entity.id
_entity.type
_entity.pdbx_description
1 polymer ?
#
loop_
_entity_poly.entity_id
_entity_poly.type
_entity_poly.pdbx_seq_one_letter_code
_entity_poly.pdbx_strand_id
1 'polypeptide(L)'
;MVELKPPRSSIPLGDDLFPQTSTSLPTSPIIHTTTILTTAASHSSSCMTTSSLSSSSTISTSANPPPASSSIPLVRSSSAIDRIPYKRSSSSSNDLIYERDRFRVRSLRLNDTNDDEIYDGIGVKTAKLNIGGNPLDPTSSFYQQLSKVDNRNNIFQINVDQLYTIFQYYFNTPLPKTNIMFPWLHGLHKDNYAQKSFFLYQQQQLQKNNEDQDIFPDFQLNKPTNIRFLMCITDEEPPPITLLKNTVNLTEILTKIDISRSEIVTVIKNILGDNLDLLDVIISDCVKLNVLPIFLNLDPDRGISLRNFHIQVSKLSTCSDFILYGNNRSKLESMARVLWLAQRNEREQQQEVNQYNVFILDDVITTNDPVLSYNLDFKVLERLETTKMSSATKIYNNVWIGNTFDQQTMMSHILENKPITPIQDNLINVYNDPKHSIIASHNTMPEMYSTTPPRSNWRLFIQCHIDALFPSLSTLSHLLFMTASSSEDGTSYHALEFPPSGSIGIGDCKGENLHSIVNTCKLLYYSSSTSSPLIYCSDGYTESSLLVLCYLIYSQDVPLEQAILNLHLTYGRPFYIFNSDVIILRKLQPLLRKFSPRRRRSNPGELDTLTNEDLNEILLGPIKIVPKLGHIHNSSDDDSSDEEEDEQIMEIDWVKEVEGSIPSKILPYLYLGSLKHASCLPLLNKLEITHIISVGENLPWLNGYRFLHHNQITKTNHENIEIAEITPKDNLHHHHHTTTVKSVMKVNDLEDDGIDELAKQLPYILDFINQQYLTNGKILVHCRVGVSRSATVVIAEIMRRLQLSLPQAYLFTRVRRLNIIIQPNLRFMYELFKWEEQEKLSQKQARGEYIDGTVMLREIDWFIMCREIMKLNKPYLTN
;
A
#
# COMPACT_ATOMS: atom_id res chain seq x y z
N MET A 1 -27.06 8.72 -22.63
CA MET A 1 -27.23 9.99 -21.90
C MET A 1 -28.65 10.09 -21.38
N VAL A 2 -28.84 10.19 -20.07
CA VAL A 2 -30.04 10.77 -19.43
C VAL A 2 -29.51 11.48 -18.18
N GLU A 3 -29.57 12.81 -18.14
CA GLU A 3 -29.14 13.57 -16.96
C GLU A 3 -30.27 13.62 -15.92
N LEU A 4 -29.99 13.22 -14.69
CA LEU A 4 -30.87 13.42 -13.54
C LEU A 4 -30.20 14.37 -12.55
N LYS A 5 -30.78 15.57 -12.39
CA LYS A 5 -30.31 16.59 -11.44
C LYS A 5 -30.76 16.23 -10.01
N PRO A 6 -29.96 16.55 -8.98
CA PRO A 6 -30.36 16.35 -7.59
C PRO A 6 -31.55 17.26 -7.20
N PRO A 7 -32.41 16.83 -6.26
CA PRO A 7 -33.59 17.60 -5.85
C PRO A 7 -33.21 18.83 -5.02
N ARG A 8 -33.95 19.93 -5.23
CA ARG A 8 -33.91 21.11 -4.34
C ARG A 8 -34.94 20.94 -3.22
N SER A 9 -34.52 21.10 -1.98
CA SER A 9 -35.43 21.39 -0.86
C SER A 9 -35.83 22.87 -0.88
N SER A 10 -37.06 23.17 -0.47
CA SER A 10 -37.63 24.53 -0.53
C SER A 10 -38.47 24.85 0.71
N ILE A 11 -38.03 25.83 1.50
CA ILE A 11 -38.82 26.48 2.56
C ILE A 11 -38.55 28.00 2.44
N PRO A 12 -39.58 28.87 2.44
CA PRO A 12 -39.42 30.29 2.10
C PRO A 12 -39.19 31.19 3.32
N LEU A 13 -38.47 32.31 3.12
CA LEU A 13 -38.40 33.44 4.05
C LEU A 13 -38.29 34.78 3.31
N GLY A 14 -39.20 35.70 3.66
CA GLY A 14 -39.08 37.17 3.69
C GLY A 14 -38.43 37.93 2.53
N ASP A 15 -39.23 38.74 1.85
CA ASP A 15 -38.77 39.99 1.21
C ASP A 15 -38.33 41.01 2.29
N ASP A 16 -37.29 41.81 2.02
CA ASP A 16 -37.39 43.29 2.13
C ASP A 16 -36.18 44.07 1.55
N LEU A 17 -36.52 45.16 0.85
CA LEU A 17 -35.81 46.45 0.64
C LEU A 17 -34.37 46.54 0.04
N PHE A 18 -34.33 47.14 -1.17
CA PHE A 18 -33.22 47.82 -1.87
C PHE A 18 -32.88 49.22 -1.25
N PRO A 19 -31.68 49.84 -1.42
CA PRO A 19 -31.11 50.35 -2.71
C PRO A 19 -29.61 50.05 -2.94
N GLN A 20 -29.14 49.78 -4.18
CA GLN A 20 -28.69 50.71 -5.25
C GLN A 20 -27.63 51.76 -4.83
N THR A 21 -26.53 52.01 -5.59
CA THR A 21 -26.23 51.66 -7.00
C THR A 21 -25.16 50.56 -7.17
N SER A 22 -23.94 50.64 -7.75
CA SER A 22 -23.09 51.74 -8.30
C SER A 22 -22.15 51.26 -9.45
N THR A 23 -21.31 52.17 -9.98
CA THR A 23 -20.27 51.97 -11.03
C THR A 23 -18.85 51.91 -10.41
N SER A 24 -17.74 51.49 -11.06
CA SER A 24 -17.38 51.41 -12.49
C SER A 24 -16.18 50.46 -12.76
N LEU A 25 -16.09 49.87 -13.97
CA LEU A 25 -14.83 49.34 -14.54
C LEU A 25 -13.88 50.49 -14.96
N PRO A 26 -12.56 50.23 -15.09
CA PRO A 26 -12.03 50.10 -16.46
C PRO A 26 -10.95 49.01 -16.68
N THR A 27 -10.79 48.73 -17.97
CA THR A 27 -9.89 47.82 -18.70
C THR A 27 -8.39 47.80 -18.34
N SER A 28 -7.82 46.59 -18.42
CA SER A 28 -6.55 46.15 -19.05
C SER A 28 -5.69 47.17 -19.85
N PRO A 29 -4.37 46.93 -20.09
CA PRO A 29 -3.66 45.63 -20.06
C PRO A 29 -2.26 45.66 -19.38
N ILE A 30 -1.48 44.57 -19.48
CA ILE A 30 -0.06 44.56 -19.89
C ILE A 30 0.45 43.12 -20.11
N ILE A 31 1.46 42.99 -20.99
CA ILE A 31 2.15 41.74 -21.40
C ILE A 31 3.49 41.65 -20.63
N HIS A 32 3.98 40.46 -20.24
CA HIS A 32 5.37 40.03 -20.54
C HIS A 32 5.76 38.60 -20.11
N THR A 33 6.23 37.85 -21.10
CA THR A 33 7.30 36.82 -21.08
C THR A 33 7.90 36.35 -19.74
N THR A 34 7.75 35.06 -19.45
CA THR A 34 8.57 34.35 -18.44
C THR A 34 9.87 33.83 -19.07
N THR A 35 11.00 34.49 -18.79
CA THR A 35 12.32 34.00 -19.20
C THR A 35 12.88 33.02 -18.17
N ILE A 36 13.18 31.78 -18.57
CA ILE A 36 13.89 30.83 -17.72
C ILE A 36 15.37 31.22 -17.67
N LEU A 37 15.90 31.44 -16.46
CA LEU A 37 17.33 31.71 -16.24
C LEU A 37 17.93 30.68 -15.27
N THR A 38 18.66 29.73 -15.84
CA THR A 38 19.51 28.80 -15.11
C THR A 38 20.84 29.47 -14.75
N THR A 39 21.17 29.58 -13.48
CA THR A 39 22.52 29.96 -13.02
C THR A 39 23.01 29.04 -11.92
N ALA A 40 23.94 28.15 -12.26
CA ALA A 40 24.80 27.50 -11.28
C ALA A 40 25.99 28.42 -10.97
N ALA A 41 26.32 28.59 -9.69
CA ALA A 41 27.53 29.29 -9.26
C ALA A 41 28.08 28.64 -7.98
N SER A 42 29.27 28.07 -8.10
CA SER A 42 30.12 27.77 -6.95
C SER A 42 30.73 29.06 -6.40
N HIS A 43 31.03 29.12 -5.10
CA HIS A 43 32.28 29.74 -4.62
C HIS A 43 32.62 29.28 -3.19
N SER A 44 33.87 29.50 -2.82
CA SER A 44 34.53 29.10 -1.57
C SER A 44 35.13 30.34 -0.89
N SER A 45 35.78 30.14 0.28
CA SER A 45 36.54 31.15 1.07
C SER A 45 35.69 32.20 1.83
N SER A 46 36.09 32.72 3.00
CA SER A 46 37.12 32.26 3.96
C SER A 46 37.07 33.03 5.31
N CYS A 47 37.55 32.38 6.37
CA CYS A 47 38.36 32.94 7.49
C CYS A 47 37.86 34.16 8.30
N MET A 48 37.76 33.97 9.63
CA MET A 48 38.46 34.80 10.61
C MET A 48 39.02 33.92 11.75
N THR A 49 40.07 34.36 12.43
CA THR A 49 40.84 33.59 13.43
C THR A 49 41.23 34.44 14.64
N THR A 50 41.37 33.80 15.82
CA THR A 50 42.03 34.39 17.00
C THR A 50 42.76 33.33 17.83
N SER A 51 44.09 33.44 17.91
CA SER A 51 44.99 33.18 19.07
C SER A 51 44.89 31.89 19.93
N SER A 52 45.99 31.24 20.38
CA SER A 52 47.44 31.51 20.24
C SER A 52 48.32 30.45 20.96
N LEU A 53 49.60 30.28 20.52
CA LEU A 53 50.77 29.72 21.27
C LEU A 53 50.71 28.21 21.66
N SER A 54 51.78 27.42 21.84
CA SER A 54 53.24 27.39 21.48
C SER A 54 53.86 26.09 22.06
N SER A 55 54.93 25.42 21.58
CA SER A 55 55.77 25.42 20.36
C SER A 55 56.74 24.18 20.40
N SER A 56 57.63 23.99 19.40
CA SER A 56 58.95 23.25 19.43
C SER A 56 59.03 21.85 20.12
N SER A 57 59.24 20.69 19.46
CA SER A 57 60.36 20.23 18.58
C SER A 57 61.70 19.96 19.34
N THR A 58 62.60 19.00 19.01
CA THR A 58 62.83 18.16 17.79
C THR A 58 63.82 16.97 18.05
N ILE A 59 64.00 16.04 17.08
CA ILE A 59 65.20 15.19 16.78
C ILE A 59 65.50 13.87 17.58
N SER A 60 65.47 12.73 16.84
CA SER A 60 66.34 11.50 16.75
C SER A 60 66.91 10.77 18.01
N THR A 61 67.53 9.56 18.04
CA THR A 61 68.12 8.51 17.13
C THR A 61 68.38 7.23 18.02
N SER A 62 68.73 5.97 17.66
CA SER A 62 68.86 5.11 16.43
C SER A 62 69.29 3.65 16.80
N ALA A 63 69.41 2.73 15.81
CA ALA A 63 70.28 1.51 15.76
C ALA A 63 69.89 0.14 16.42
N ASN A 64 69.20 -0.74 15.67
CA ASN A 64 69.70 -1.99 15.02
C ASN A 64 70.97 -2.75 15.53
N PRO A 65 71.17 -4.07 15.21
CA PRO A 65 70.24 -5.22 15.19
C PRO A 65 70.72 -6.55 15.88
N PRO A 66 71.08 -7.67 15.18
CA PRO A 66 70.50 -9.04 15.25
C PRO A 66 71.32 -10.03 16.16
N PRO A 67 71.13 -11.38 16.24
CA PRO A 67 70.39 -12.37 15.40
C PRO A 67 69.42 -13.28 16.24
N ALA A 68 68.99 -14.52 15.95
CA ALA A 68 69.38 -15.58 14.98
C ALA A 68 68.21 -16.51 14.51
N SER A 69 68.36 -17.85 14.57
CA SER A 69 67.66 -18.81 13.69
C SER A 69 67.31 -20.19 14.31
N SER A 70 66.13 -20.77 14.00
CA SER A 70 65.99 -22.17 13.51
C SER A 70 64.53 -22.61 13.23
N SER A 71 64.37 -23.41 12.16
CA SER A 71 63.33 -24.42 11.84
C SER A 71 61.80 -24.16 11.97
N ILE A 72 61.13 -24.35 10.82
CA ILE A 72 59.69 -24.59 10.54
C ILE A 72 59.26 -26.00 11.03
N PRO A 73 58.05 -26.24 11.62
CA PRO A 73 56.87 -26.64 10.80
C PRO A 73 55.44 -26.27 11.29
N LEU A 74 54.66 -25.72 10.34
CA LEU A 74 53.30 -26.11 9.92
C LEU A 74 52.13 -26.34 10.92
N VAL A 75 51.06 -25.54 10.67
CA VAL A 75 49.62 -25.93 10.54
C VAL A 75 48.65 -25.75 11.73
N ARG A 76 47.53 -25.06 11.39
CA ARG A 76 46.21 -24.93 12.08
C ARG A 76 46.18 -24.31 13.48
N SER A 77 45.84 -23.03 13.52
CA SER A 77 45.08 -22.41 14.61
C SER A 77 43.62 -22.18 14.19
N SER A 78 42.72 -22.19 15.18
CA SER A 78 41.30 -21.83 15.04
C SER A 78 40.85 -21.08 16.30
N SER A 79 39.68 -20.42 16.21
CA SER A 79 38.91 -19.78 17.30
C SER A 79 39.40 -18.45 17.92
N ALA A 80 38.42 -17.57 18.19
CA ALA A 80 38.45 -16.36 19.04
C ALA A 80 39.46 -15.24 18.66
N ILE A 81 39.38 -13.99 19.14
CA ILE A 81 38.60 -13.33 20.22
C ILE A 81 38.11 -11.95 19.72
N ASP A 82 36.94 -11.39 20.04
CA ASP A 82 35.59 -11.95 20.26
C ASP A 82 34.53 -10.84 20.00
N ARG A 83 34.04 -10.12 21.02
CA ARG A 83 32.86 -9.23 20.91
C ARG A 83 32.93 -7.93 21.73
N ILE A 84 32.34 -6.86 21.18
CA ILE A 84 31.90 -5.66 21.91
C ILE A 84 30.37 -5.54 21.77
N PRO A 85 29.60 -5.41 22.86
CA PRO A 85 28.13 -5.46 22.79
C PRO A 85 27.51 -4.09 22.48
N TYR A 86 27.07 -3.90 21.23
CA TYR A 86 26.11 -2.84 20.90
C TYR A 86 24.67 -3.34 21.15
N LYS A 87 23.86 -2.49 21.79
CA LYS A 87 22.45 -2.80 22.11
C LYS A 87 21.63 -2.89 20.82
N ARG A 88 20.89 -3.99 20.65
CA ARG A 88 19.81 -4.07 19.65
C ARG A 88 18.58 -3.37 20.21
N SER A 89 18.06 -2.37 19.49
CA SER A 89 16.62 -2.09 19.51
C SER A 89 15.90 -3.28 18.85
N SER A 90 14.79 -3.72 19.42
CA SER A 90 14.06 -4.92 18.98
C SER A 90 12.70 -4.56 18.40
N SER A 91 12.63 -4.40 17.07
CA SER A 91 11.40 -4.07 16.33
C SER A 91 11.15 -4.98 15.11
N SER A 92 11.73 -6.18 15.09
CA SER A 92 11.51 -7.20 14.05
C SER A 92 10.80 -8.45 14.61
N SER A 93 9.50 -8.32 14.86
CA SER A 93 8.61 -9.41 15.30
C SER A 93 7.19 -9.23 14.73
N ASN A 94 6.87 -9.89 13.62
CA ASN A 94 5.51 -10.37 13.33
C ASN A 94 5.47 -11.41 12.18
N ASP A 95 6.36 -11.32 11.17
CA ASP A 95 6.32 -12.16 9.96
C ASP A 95 6.86 -13.61 10.12
N LEU A 96 7.01 -14.12 11.34
CA LEU A 96 7.54 -15.47 11.60
C LEU A 96 6.69 -16.36 12.55
N ILE A 97 5.39 -16.06 12.70
CA ILE A 97 4.44 -16.95 13.41
C ILE A 97 3.21 -17.26 12.52
N TYR A 98 3.43 -17.77 11.30
CA TYR A 98 2.37 -18.30 10.44
C TYR A 98 2.72 -19.55 9.61
N GLU A 99 3.85 -20.20 9.89
CA GLU A 99 4.34 -21.42 9.19
C GLU A 99 4.15 -22.73 10.01
N ARG A 100 3.47 -22.68 11.16
CA ARG A 100 3.19 -23.86 11.99
C ARG A 100 1.78 -23.85 12.59
N ASP A 101 0.80 -24.30 11.80
CA ASP A 101 -0.20 -25.31 12.20
C ASP A 101 -1.28 -25.50 11.10
N ARG A 102 -1.10 -26.50 10.23
CA ARG A 102 -2.10 -26.90 9.21
C ARG A 102 -2.19 -28.43 9.04
N PHE A 103 -2.30 -29.20 10.13
CA PHE A 103 -2.49 -30.66 10.09
C PHE A 103 -3.32 -31.26 11.25
N ARG A 104 -4.66 -31.15 11.19
CA ARG A 104 -5.64 -32.22 11.53
C ARG A 104 -7.10 -31.73 11.40
N VAL A 105 -8.02 -32.70 11.26
CA VAL A 105 -9.49 -32.57 11.18
C VAL A 105 -9.95 -31.78 9.93
N ARG A 106 -10.59 -32.39 8.92
CA ARG A 106 -11.77 -33.27 9.00
C ARG A 106 -11.67 -34.54 8.14
N SER A 107 -12.59 -35.47 8.40
CA SER A 107 -12.86 -36.68 7.61
C SER A 107 -14.36 -37.00 7.73
N LEU A 108 -14.90 -37.75 6.76
CA LEU A 108 -16.32 -38.05 6.52
C LEU A 108 -17.11 -36.81 6.01
N ARG A 109 -17.73 -36.80 4.82
CA ARG A 109 -18.74 -37.69 4.19
C ARG A 109 -20.15 -37.49 4.80
N LEU A 110 -21.26 -37.41 4.04
CA LEU A 110 -21.47 -37.51 2.57
C LEU A 110 -22.89 -36.99 2.17
N ASN A 111 -23.17 -37.05 0.87
CA ASN A 111 -24.48 -37.19 0.18
C ASN A 111 -25.33 -35.96 -0.23
N ASP A 112 -25.77 -36.04 -1.51
CA ASP A 112 -27.02 -35.59 -2.13
C ASP A 112 -27.32 -34.08 -2.35
N THR A 113 -27.75 -33.61 -3.55
CA THR A 113 -27.55 -34.06 -4.96
C THR A 113 -27.97 -32.93 -5.93
N ASN A 114 -27.66 -33.08 -7.23
CA ASN A 114 -28.32 -32.47 -8.41
C ASN A 114 -27.96 -31.04 -8.94
N ASP A 115 -27.67 -31.03 -10.26
CA ASP A 115 -28.06 -30.10 -11.33
C ASP A 115 -27.19 -28.87 -11.72
N ASP A 116 -26.23 -29.17 -12.59
CA ASP A 116 -25.98 -28.59 -13.94
C ASP A 116 -25.37 -27.20 -14.19
N GLU A 117 -24.42 -27.20 -15.15
CA GLU A 117 -23.65 -26.06 -15.64
C GLU A 117 -24.38 -25.27 -16.75
N ILE A 118 -24.33 -23.93 -16.69
CA ILE A 118 -24.41 -23.08 -17.89
C ILE A 118 -23.45 -21.89 -17.71
N TYR A 119 -22.34 -21.86 -18.49
CA TYR A 119 -21.90 -20.71 -19.29
C TYR A 119 -20.49 -20.94 -19.89
N ASP A 120 -20.45 -21.45 -21.11
CA ASP A 120 -19.28 -21.27 -22.00
C ASP A 120 -19.74 -20.65 -23.34
N GLY A 121 -18.84 -19.97 -24.05
CA GLY A 121 -19.05 -19.60 -25.45
C GLY A 121 -19.69 -18.24 -25.76
N ILE A 122 -19.31 -17.14 -25.10
CA ILE A 122 -19.51 -15.79 -25.70
C ILE A 122 -18.41 -15.52 -26.73
N GLY A 123 -18.64 -15.96 -27.96
CA GLY A 123 -17.78 -15.69 -29.12
C GLY A 123 -17.86 -14.24 -29.58
N VAL A 124 -17.12 -13.34 -28.92
CA VAL A 124 -17.06 -11.91 -29.27
C VAL A 124 -16.48 -11.74 -30.68
N LYS A 125 -17.35 -11.48 -31.66
CA LYS A 125 -16.96 -11.00 -32.99
C LYS A 125 -16.41 -9.58 -32.85
N THR A 126 -15.10 -9.44 -32.70
CA THR A 126 -14.43 -8.15 -32.72
C THR A 126 -14.71 -7.43 -34.04
N ALA A 127 -15.41 -6.30 -33.97
CA ALA A 127 -15.61 -5.42 -35.10
C ALA A 127 -14.23 -4.95 -35.59
N LYS A 128 -13.88 -5.29 -36.83
CA LYS A 128 -12.53 -5.07 -37.35
C LYS A 128 -12.18 -3.58 -37.35
N LEU A 129 -11.20 -3.23 -36.52
CA LEU A 129 -10.20 -2.25 -36.93
C LEU A 129 -9.61 -2.71 -38.26
N ASN A 130 -9.43 -1.80 -39.22
CA ASN A 130 -8.81 -2.13 -40.50
C ASN A 130 -7.26 -2.12 -40.41
N ILE A 131 -6.71 -2.48 -39.25
CA ILE A 131 -5.28 -2.79 -39.05
C ILE A 131 -5.12 -4.28 -39.38
N GLY A 132 -4.31 -4.57 -40.39
CA GLY A 132 -4.18 -5.90 -40.99
C GLY A 132 -3.39 -6.88 -40.13
N GLY A 133 -4.06 -7.54 -39.17
CA GLY A 133 -3.48 -8.58 -38.33
C GLY A 133 -2.52 -8.02 -37.27
N ASN A 134 -1.56 -8.85 -36.84
CA ASN A 134 -0.50 -8.45 -35.93
C ASN A 134 0.63 -7.77 -36.72
N PRO A 135 0.98 -6.49 -36.47
CA PRO A 135 2.07 -5.80 -37.17
C PRO A 135 3.46 -6.40 -36.86
N LEU A 136 3.60 -7.18 -35.79
CA LEU A 136 4.83 -7.90 -35.43
C LEU A 136 4.87 -9.33 -36.03
N ASP A 137 3.89 -9.70 -36.86
CA ASP A 137 3.87 -10.97 -37.60
C ASP A 137 4.65 -10.84 -38.92
N PRO A 138 5.61 -11.73 -39.22
CA PRO A 138 6.36 -11.73 -40.49
C PRO A 138 5.52 -11.78 -41.77
N THR A 139 4.28 -12.27 -41.69
CA THR A 139 3.34 -12.31 -42.82
C THR A 139 2.60 -10.98 -43.05
N SER A 140 2.66 -10.05 -42.11
CA SER A 140 1.97 -8.76 -42.20
C SER A 140 2.64 -7.80 -43.19
N SER A 141 1.83 -6.97 -43.85
CA SER A 141 2.32 -5.92 -44.76
C SER A 141 3.13 -4.84 -44.03
N PHE A 142 2.85 -4.60 -42.75
CA PHE A 142 3.63 -3.69 -41.90
C PHE A 142 5.05 -4.24 -41.70
N TYR A 143 5.18 -5.49 -41.24
CA TYR A 143 6.48 -6.12 -40.99
C TYR A 143 7.34 -6.18 -42.26
N GLN A 144 6.72 -6.45 -43.41
CA GLN A 144 7.41 -6.50 -44.72
C GLN A 144 7.91 -5.13 -45.21
N GLN A 145 7.47 -4.02 -44.60
CA GLN A 145 7.96 -2.66 -44.87
C GLN A 145 9.08 -2.23 -43.92
N LEU A 146 9.43 -3.02 -42.89
CA LEU A 146 10.46 -2.66 -41.92
C LEU A 146 11.87 -2.88 -42.48
N SER A 147 12.67 -1.83 -42.47
CA SER A 147 14.08 -1.88 -42.85
C SER A 147 14.88 -2.73 -41.85
N LYS A 148 15.74 -3.63 -42.36
CA LYS A 148 16.72 -4.35 -41.54
C LYS A 148 18.01 -3.56 -41.39
N VAL A 149 18.56 -3.52 -40.17
CA VAL A 149 19.88 -2.93 -39.88
C VAL A 149 21.01 -3.85 -40.37
N ASP A 150 20.81 -5.17 -40.30
CA ASP A 150 21.65 -6.19 -40.93
C ASP A 150 20.76 -7.34 -41.42
N ASN A 151 20.94 -7.76 -42.68
CA ASN A 151 20.22 -8.89 -43.27
C ASN A 151 20.46 -10.21 -42.51
N ARG A 152 21.60 -10.36 -41.84
CA ARG A 152 21.95 -11.57 -41.05
C ARG A 152 21.12 -11.73 -39.78
N ASN A 153 20.57 -10.64 -39.23
CA ASN A 153 19.97 -10.59 -37.90
C ASN A 153 18.47 -10.23 -37.96
N ASN A 154 17.73 -10.45 -36.88
CA ASN A 154 16.36 -9.90 -36.71
C ASN A 154 16.42 -8.57 -35.96
N ILE A 155 17.24 -7.65 -36.50
CA ILE A 155 17.40 -6.29 -36.01
C ILE A 155 16.82 -5.36 -37.07
N PHE A 156 15.76 -4.66 -36.71
CA PHE A 156 14.97 -3.79 -37.57
C PHE A 156 15.10 -2.33 -37.14
N GLN A 157 14.76 -1.44 -38.05
CA GLN A 157 14.84 0.01 -37.90
C GLN A 157 13.44 0.59 -38.03
N ILE A 158 13.03 1.43 -37.08
CA ILE A 158 11.66 2.01 -37.01
C ILE A 158 11.68 3.52 -36.78
N ASN A 159 10.60 4.18 -37.23
CA ASN A 159 10.29 5.58 -36.92
C ASN A 159 9.14 5.71 -35.90
N VAL A 160 8.81 6.94 -35.49
CA VAL A 160 7.74 7.22 -34.52
C VAL A 160 6.36 6.77 -35.00
N ASP A 161 6.02 6.90 -36.28
CA ASP A 161 4.72 6.46 -36.81
C ASP A 161 4.56 4.93 -36.71
N GLN A 162 5.64 4.18 -36.99
CA GLN A 162 5.71 2.74 -36.82
C GLN A 162 5.67 2.34 -35.35
N LEU A 163 6.40 3.04 -34.47
CA LEU A 163 6.34 2.85 -33.02
C LEU A 163 4.92 3.06 -32.48
N TYR A 164 4.24 4.13 -32.91
CA TYR A 164 2.86 4.44 -32.55
C TYR A 164 1.90 3.34 -33.01
N THR A 165 2.07 2.83 -34.23
CA THR A 165 1.29 1.69 -34.76
C THR A 165 1.49 0.42 -33.92
N ILE A 166 2.74 0.10 -33.54
CA ILE A 166 3.07 -1.04 -32.68
C ILE A 166 2.44 -0.87 -31.29
N PHE A 167 2.55 0.32 -30.69
CA PHE A 167 1.98 0.61 -29.36
C PHE A 167 0.45 0.57 -29.36
N GLN A 168 -0.22 1.16 -30.36
CA GLN A 168 -1.67 1.10 -30.49
C GLN A 168 -2.17 -0.35 -30.61
N TYR A 169 -1.51 -1.17 -31.44
CA TYR A 169 -1.84 -2.60 -31.52
C TYR A 169 -1.61 -3.32 -30.18
N TYR A 170 -0.45 -3.13 -29.55
CA TYR A 170 -0.04 -3.88 -28.37
C TYR A 170 -0.89 -3.57 -27.14
N PHE A 171 -1.14 -2.28 -26.85
CA PHE A 171 -1.94 -1.84 -25.71
C PHE A 171 -3.46 -1.89 -25.94
N ASN A 172 -3.92 -2.22 -27.16
CA ASN A 172 -5.30 -2.65 -27.43
C ASN A 172 -5.46 -4.17 -27.64
N THR A 173 -4.36 -4.94 -27.68
CA THR A 173 -4.41 -6.40 -27.65
C THR A 173 -4.57 -6.86 -26.20
N PRO A 174 -5.60 -7.65 -25.84
CA PRO A 174 -5.76 -8.20 -24.50
C PRO A 174 -4.56 -9.09 -24.10
N LEU A 175 -4.23 -9.10 -22.81
CA LEU A 175 -3.24 -10.03 -22.26
C LEU A 175 -3.65 -11.49 -22.49
N PRO A 176 -2.70 -12.45 -22.46
CA PRO A 176 -3.00 -13.88 -22.48
C PRO A 176 -4.06 -14.33 -21.45
N LYS A 177 -4.63 -15.52 -21.62
CA LYS A 177 -5.59 -16.08 -20.65
C LYS A 177 -4.86 -16.51 -19.37
N THR A 178 -5.50 -16.33 -18.21
CA THR A 178 -4.95 -16.69 -16.89
C THR A 178 -4.47 -18.15 -16.84
N ASN A 179 -5.26 -19.09 -17.35
CA ASN A 179 -4.95 -20.52 -17.40
C ASN A 179 -3.81 -20.93 -18.36
N ILE A 180 -3.31 -20.01 -19.19
CA ILE A 180 -2.11 -20.21 -20.03
C ILE A 180 -0.85 -19.72 -19.28
N MET A 181 -0.99 -18.73 -18.39
CA MET A 181 0.12 -18.03 -17.75
C MET A 181 0.45 -18.55 -16.34
N PHE A 182 -0.55 -19.09 -15.64
CA PHE A 182 -0.39 -19.76 -14.36
C PHE A 182 -0.39 -21.27 -14.57
N PRO A 183 0.56 -22.02 -13.98
CA PRO A 183 1.40 -21.64 -12.84
C PRO A 183 2.76 -21.02 -13.19
N TRP A 184 3.15 -20.95 -14.47
CA TRP A 184 4.49 -20.50 -14.91
C TRP A 184 4.93 -19.16 -14.29
N LEU A 185 4.06 -18.15 -14.26
CA LEU A 185 4.36 -16.84 -13.66
C LEU A 185 4.69 -16.88 -12.16
N HIS A 186 4.35 -17.94 -11.42
CA HIS A 186 4.73 -18.07 -10.00
C HIS A 186 6.23 -18.36 -9.80
N GLY A 187 6.99 -18.76 -10.83
CA GLY A 187 8.45 -18.94 -10.75
C GLY A 187 8.90 -20.38 -10.49
N LEU A 188 8.55 -21.30 -11.40
CA LEU A 188 8.78 -22.74 -11.28
C LEU A 188 10.21 -23.16 -11.64
N HIS A 189 11.17 -22.84 -10.77
CA HIS A 189 12.55 -23.27 -10.98
C HIS A 189 12.67 -24.81 -11.06
N LYS A 190 13.49 -25.30 -11.99
CA LYS A 190 13.70 -26.74 -12.23
C LYS A 190 14.10 -27.51 -10.97
N ASP A 191 14.85 -26.87 -10.07
CA ASP A 191 15.34 -27.47 -8.82
C ASP A 191 14.42 -27.20 -7.61
N ASN A 192 13.41 -26.34 -7.75
CA ASN A 192 12.46 -26.04 -6.66
C ASN A 192 11.35 -27.10 -6.57
N TYR A 193 11.70 -28.24 -5.96
CA TYR A 193 10.75 -29.33 -5.70
C TYR A 193 9.56 -28.91 -4.84
N ALA A 194 9.75 -27.98 -3.89
CA ALA A 194 8.68 -27.54 -2.99
C ALA A 194 7.56 -26.82 -3.77
N GLN A 195 7.90 -25.79 -4.56
CA GLN A 195 6.90 -25.01 -5.29
C GLN A 195 6.23 -25.81 -6.41
N LYS A 196 6.97 -26.67 -7.12
CA LYS A 196 6.36 -27.58 -8.11
C LYS A 196 5.38 -28.57 -7.44
N SER A 197 5.77 -29.18 -6.31
CA SER A 197 4.91 -30.15 -5.62
C SER A 197 3.65 -29.50 -5.02
N PHE A 198 3.74 -28.24 -4.58
CA PHE A 198 2.62 -27.45 -4.09
C PHE A 198 1.53 -27.30 -5.17
N PHE A 199 1.87 -26.80 -6.36
CA PHE A 199 0.90 -26.64 -7.45
C PHE A 199 0.36 -27.98 -7.98
N LEU A 200 1.21 -29.01 -8.09
CA LEU A 200 0.77 -30.36 -8.45
C LEU A 200 -0.22 -30.96 -7.41
N TYR A 201 -0.02 -30.69 -6.12
CA TYR A 201 -0.91 -31.17 -5.06
C TYR A 201 -2.28 -30.47 -5.10
N GLN A 202 -2.32 -29.15 -5.36
CA GLN A 202 -3.55 -28.37 -5.51
C GLN A 202 -4.36 -28.83 -6.74
N GLN A 203 -3.69 -29.01 -7.88
CA GLN A 203 -4.30 -29.58 -9.09
C GLN A 203 -4.97 -30.93 -8.79
N GLN A 204 -4.31 -31.81 -8.02
CA GLN A 204 -4.85 -33.09 -7.58
C GLN A 204 -5.99 -32.99 -6.54
N GLN A 205 -6.29 -31.82 -5.97
CA GLN A 205 -7.52 -31.63 -5.18
C GLN A 205 -8.66 -31.18 -6.10
N LEU A 206 -8.42 -30.23 -7.00
CA LEU A 206 -9.42 -29.77 -7.98
C LEU A 206 -9.91 -30.92 -8.86
N GLN A 207 -9.00 -31.76 -9.36
CA GLN A 207 -9.31 -32.99 -10.11
C GLN A 207 -10.05 -34.07 -9.30
N LYS A 208 -10.14 -33.96 -7.97
CA LYS A 208 -10.93 -34.88 -7.12
C LYS A 208 -12.27 -34.31 -6.69
N ASN A 209 -12.49 -33.01 -6.89
CA ASN A 209 -13.77 -32.37 -6.62
C ASN A 209 -14.69 -32.41 -7.86
N ASN A 210 -14.10 -32.52 -9.06
CA ASN A 210 -14.81 -32.68 -10.33
C ASN A 210 -14.65 -34.13 -10.82
N GLU A 211 -15.57 -35.04 -10.45
CA GLU A 211 -15.49 -36.45 -10.89
C GLU A 211 -15.82 -36.67 -12.37
N ASP A 212 -16.54 -35.74 -13.01
CA ASP A 212 -16.78 -35.74 -14.47
C ASP A 212 -15.93 -34.66 -15.17
N GLN A 213 -14.76 -35.07 -15.71
CA GLN A 213 -14.18 -34.66 -17.01
C GLN A 213 -12.69 -35.01 -17.13
N ASP A 214 -12.29 -35.80 -18.14
CA ASP A 214 -10.90 -35.97 -18.63
C ASP A 214 -10.38 -34.70 -19.36
N ILE A 215 -10.77 -33.50 -18.93
CA ILE A 215 -10.61 -32.24 -19.68
C ILE A 215 -9.80 -31.19 -18.90
N PHE A 216 -8.65 -31.62 -18.38
CA PHE A 216 -7.52 -30.73 -18.13
C PHE A 216 -6.24 -31.34 -18.72
N PRO A 217 -5.71 -30.81 -19.85
CA PRO A 217 -4.45 -31.29 -20.41
C PRO A 217 -3.29 -31.01 -19.42
N ASP A 218 -2.21 -31.78 -19.55
CA ASP A 218 -1.04 -31.71 -18.66
C ASP A 218 -0.63 -30.27 -18.34
N PHE A 219 -0.68 -29.94 -17.06
CA PHE A 219 -0.48 -28.58 -16.55
C PHE A 219 0.94 -28.10 -16.93
N GLN A 220 1.05 -27.21 -17.92
CA GLN A 220 2.34 -26.79 -18.44
C GLN A 220 3.08 -25.93 -17.40
N LEU A 221 3.93 -26.59 -16.62
CA LEU A 221 4.95 -25.98 -15.76
C LEU A 221 6.00 -25.21 -16.59
N ASN A 222 6.09 -25.53 -17.88
CA ASN A 222 7.00 -24.94 -18.87
C ASN A 222 6.55 -23.52 -19.28
N LYS A 223 7.42 -22.84 -20.05
CA LYS A 223 7.12 -21.54 -20.67
C LYS A 223 5.94 -21.63 -21.65
N PRO A 224 4.96 -20.72 -21.58
CA PRO A 224 3.84 -20.66 -22.53
C PRO A 224 4.31 -20.43 -23.98
N THR A 225 3.77 -21.21 -24.90
CA THR A 225 4.04 -21.07 -26.34
C THR A 225 3.20 -19.96 -26.97
N ASN A 226 3.66 -19.41 -28.10
CA ASN A 226 2.96 -18.38 -28.90
C ASN A 226 2.64 -17.06 -28.16
N ILE A 227 3.21 -16.83 -26.97
CA ILE A 227 3.10 -15.55 -26.24
C ILE A 227 4.20 -14.58 -26.67
N ARG A 228 3.88 -13.28 -26.75
CA ARG A 228 4.75 -12.19 -27.18
C ARG A 228 4.48 -10.94 -26.34
N PHE A 229 5.48 -10.47 -25.61
CA PHE A 229 5.46 -9.19 -24.89
C PHE A 229 6.31 -8.15 -25.64
N LEU A 230 6.22 -6.88 -25.22
CA LEU A 230 6.98 -5.76 -25.79
C LEU A 230 7.70 -5.00 -24.67
N MET A 231 9.03 -4.89 -24.77
CA MET A 231 9.87 -4.17 -23.80
C MET A 231 10.62 -3.03 -24.47
N CYS A 232 10.71 -1.88 -23.80
CA CYS A 232 11.53 -0.76 -24.26
C CYS A 232 12.82 -0.67 -23.43
N ILE A 233 13.91 -0.18 -24.02
CA ILE A 233 15.19 0.01 -23.32
C ILE A 233 15.82 1.30 -23.82
N THR A 234 16.19 2.19 -22.89
CA THR A 234 16.91 3.43 -23.20
C THR A 234 18.43 3.21 -23.13
N ASP A 235 19.20 4.00 -23.88
CA ASP A 235 20.66 4.06 -23.76
C ASP A 235 21.15 5.15 -22.79
N GLU A 236 20.26 5.96 -22.22
CA GLU A 236 20.60 7.11 -21.38
C GLU A 236 20.77 6.74 -19.90
N GLU A 237 21.85 7.23 -19.30
CA GLU A 237 22.17 7.07 -17.88
C GLU A 237 22.66 8.42 -17.31
N PRO A 238 21.89 9.11 -16.43
CA PRO A 238 20.57 8.74 -15.93
C PRO A 238 19.51 8.74 -17.05
N PRO A 239 18.42 7.97 -16.87
CA PRO A 239 17.30 7.94 -17.83
C PRO A 239 16.61 9.32 -17.97
N PRO A 240 15.93 9.58 -19.11
CA PRO A 240 15.24 10.84 -19.36
C PRO A 240 14.06 11.05 -18.40
N ILE A 241 13.63 12.32 -18.30
CA ILE A 241 12.46 12.75 -17.50
C ILE A 241 11.18 12.04 -17.95
N THR A 242 11.09 11.67 -19.24
CA THR A 242 9.97 10.91 -19.80
C THR A 242 10.45 9.62 -20.43
N LEU A 243 9.91 8.50 -19.97
CA LEU A 243 10.23 7.16 -20.47
C LEU A 243 9.12 6.65 -21.37
N LEU A 244 9.48 5.87 -22.40
CA LEU A 244 8.51 5.03 -23.09
C LEU A 244 7.85 4.05 -22.11
N LYS A 245 6.58 3.73 -22.35
CA LYS A 245 5.92 2.59 -21.72
C LYS A 245 6.76 1.33 -21.89
N ASN A 246 6.67 0.46 -20.89
CA ASN A 246 7.42 -0.79 -20.83
C ASN A 246 8.96 -0.62 -20.80
N THR A 247 9.49 0.55 -20.43
CA THR A 247 10.96 0.73 -20.29
C THR A 247 11.52 -0.05 -19.11
N VAL A 248 12.54 -0.87 -19.40
CA VAL A 248 13.35 -1.65 -18.45
C VAL A 248 14.83 -1.36 -18.65
N ASN A 249 15.64 -1.51 -17.62
CA ASN A 249 17.09 -1.42 -17.72
C ASN A 249 17.66 -2.74 -18.27
N LEU A 250 18.73 -2.68 -19.06
CA LEU A 250 19.38 -3.87 -19.63
C LEU A 250 19.83 -4.87 -18.55
N THR A 251 20.19 -4.38 -17.37
CA THR A 251 20.59 -5.17 -16.18
C THR A 251 19.43 -5.71 -15.34
N GLU A 252 18.16 -5.39 -15.67
CA GLU A 252 16.98 -6.07 -15.13
C GLU A 252 16.63 -7.35 -15.92
N ILE A 253 17.22 -7.52 -17.11
CA ILE A 253 16.89 -8.62 -18.03
C ILE A 253 18.10 -9.48 -18.42
N LEU A 254 19.31 -8.93 -18.52
CA LEU A 254 20.53 -9.65 -18.88
C LEU A 254 21.51 -9.79 -17.71
N THR A 255 22.22 -10.92 -17.68
CA THR A 255 23.25 -11.23 -16.69
C THR A 255 24.40 -10.23 -16.76
N LYS A 256 24.67 -9.53 -15.65
CA LYS A 256 25.81 -8.61 -15.53
C LYS A 256 27.14 -9.38 -15.56
N ILE A 257 28.19 -8.79 -16.13
CA ILE A 257 29.53 -9.38 -16.11
C ILE A 257 30.15 -9.30 -14.70
N ASP A 258 30.52 -10.47 -14.18
CA ASP A 258 31.35 -10.69 -12.98
C ASP A 258 32.58 -11.60 -13.25
N ILE A 259 32.63 -12.23 -14.43
CA ILE A 259 33.67 -13.16 -14.91
C ILE A 259 34.84 -12.50 -15.67
N SER A 260 35.94 -13.23 -15.85
CA SER A 260 37.12 -12.76 -16.59
C SER A 260 36.90 -12.66 -18.10
N ARG A 261 37.69 -11.84 -18.80
CA ARG A 261 37.62 -11.71 -20.27
C ARG A 261 37.83 -13.03 -21.03
N SER A 262 38.64 -13.95 -20.48
CA SER A 262 38.82 -15.31 -20.98
C SER A 262 37.54 -16.16 -20.91
N GLU A 263 36.76 -16.00 -19.84
CA GLU A 263 35.48 -16.69 -19.67
C GLU A 263 34.40 -16.05 -20.56
N ILE A 264 34.37 -14.72 -20.69
CA ILE A 264 33.49 -14.00 -21.65
C ILE A 264 33.68 -14.52 -23.08
N VAL A 265 34.94 -14.65 -23.54
CA VAL A 265 35.27 -15.23 -24.87
C VAL A 265 34.73 -16.66 -24.99
N THR A 266 34.83 -17.45 -23.93
CA THR A 266 34.39 -18.86 -23.93
C THR A 266 32.85 -18.96 -23.97
N VAL A 267 32.16 -18.16 -23.15
CA VAL A 267 30.68 -18.06 -23.13
C VAL A 267 30.15 -17.63 -24.50
N ILE A 268 30.69 -16.56 -25.09
CA ILE A 268 30.20 -16.05 -26.38
C ILE A 268 30.49 -17.02 -27.53
N LYS A 269 31.64 -17.72 -27.52
CA LYS A 269 31.90 -18.80 -28.48
C LYS A 269 30.88 -19.94 -28.39
N ASN A 270 30.57 -20.39 -27.17
CA ASN A 270 29.59 -21.46 -26.96
C ASN A 270 28.17 -21.07 -27.45
N ILE A 271 27.82 -19.79 -27.41
CA ILE A 271 26.52 -19.26 -27.86
C ILE A 271 26.49 -18.97 -29.38
N LEU A 272 27.61 -18.56 -29.98
CA LEU A 272 27.70 -18.34 -31.44
C LEU A 272 27.85 -19.64 -32.26
N GLY A 273 28.38 -20.70 -31.65
CA GLY A 273 28.73 -21.94 -32.34
C GLY A 273 29.72 -21.67 -33.48
N ASP A 274 29.36 -22.11 -34.69
CA ASP A 274 30.20 -21.94 -35.88
C ASP A 274 30.24 -20.49 -36.43
N ASN A 275 29.32 -19.61 -36.01
CA ASN A 275 29.20 -18.25 -36.55
C ASN A 275 30.16 -17.25 -35.87
N LEU A 276 31.46 -17.47 -36.06
CA LEU A 276 32.52 -16.73 -35.38
C LEU A 276 32.78 -15.32 -35.96
N ASP A 277 32.19 -14.95 -37.10
CA ASP A 277 32.29 -13.63 -37.76
C ASP A 277 32.05 -12.44 -36.80
N LEU A 278 31.14 -12.61 -35.84
CA LEU A 278 30.70 -11.55 -34.93
C LEU A 278 31.40 -11.61 -33.55
N LEU A 279 32.29 -12.58 -33.32
CA LEU A 279 32.83 -12.89 -31.99
C LEU A 279 33.47 -11.68 -31.29
N ASP A 280 34.48 -11.05 -31.92
CA ASP A 280 35.20 -9.92 -31.31
C ASP A 280 34.34 -8.67 -31.15
N VAL A 281 33.38 -8.46 -32.07
CA VAL A 281 32.39 -7.38 -31.98
C VAL A 281 31.50 -7.57 -30.76
N ILE A 282 30.95 -8.77 -30.58
CA ILE A 282 30.05 -9.07 -29.46
C ILE A 282 30.81 -9.11 -28.12
N ILE A 283 32.07 -9.59 -28.08
CA ILE A 283 32.92 -9.43 -26.88
C ILE A 283 33.09 -7.95 -26.53
N SER A 284 33.34 -7.09 -27.52
CA SER A 284 33.48 -5.64 -27.31
C SER A 284 32.18 -5.01 -26.81
N ASP A 285 31.03 -5.35 -27.42
CA ASP A 285 29.70 -4.88 -27.02
C ASP A 285 29.33 -5.32 -25.60
N CYS A 286 29.57 -6.58 -25.24
CA CYS A 286 29.33 -7.11 -23.89
C CYS A 286 30.16 -6.38 -22.83
N VAL A 287 31.46 -6.16 -23.09
CA VAL A 287 32.34 -5.40 -22.18
C VAL A 287 31.93 -3.92 -22.08
N LYS A 288 31.53 -3.31 -23.19
CA LYS A 288 31.03 -1.92 -23.27
C LYS A 288 29.72 -1.71 -22.49
N LEU A 289 28.85 -2.72 -22.47
CA LEU A 289 27.54 -2.69 -21.80
C LEU A 289 27.53 -3.35 -20.41
N ASN A 290 28.64 -3.97 -20.00
CA ASN A 290 28.81 -4.69 -18.74
C ASN A 290 27.82 -5.86 -18.52
N VAL A 291 27.37 -6.51 -19.61
CA VAL A 291 26.40 -7.62 -19.60
C VAL A 291 26.80 -8.75 -20.56
N LEU A 292 26.30 -9.94 -20.29
CA LEU A 292 26.38 -11.13 -21.15
C LEU A 292 25.08 -11.30 -21.96
N PRO A 293 25.12 -11.98 -23.12
CA PRO A 293 23.94 -12.30 -23.94
C PRO A 293 23.16 -13.49 -23.36
N ILE A 294 22.79 -13.41 -22.07
CA ILE A 294 22.12 -14.46 -21.30
C ILE A 294 21.03 -13.77 -20.45
N PHE A 295 19.78 -14.23 -20.54
CA PHE A 295 18.70 -13.70 -19.72
C PHE A 295 18.83 -14.10 -18.24
N LEU A 296 18.39 -13.21 -17.35
CA LEU A 296 18.36 -13.44 -15.90
C LEU A 296 17.25 -14.41 -15.51
N ASN A 297 17.59 -15.68 -15.29
CA ASN A 297 16.71 -16.60 -14.58
C ASN A 297 16.67 -16.23 -13.08
N LEU A 298 15.54 -15.70 -12.62
CA LEU A 298 15.30 -15.31 -11.22
C LEU A 298 14.25 -16.20 -10.53
N ASP A 299 13.78 -17.28 -11.17
CA ASP A 299 12.83 -18.22 -10.57
C ASP A 299 13.44 -18.81 -9.26
N PRO A 300 12.76 -18.70 -8.09
CA PRO A 300 13.36 -19.12 -6.82
C PRO A 300 13.69 -20.61 -6.78
N ASP A 301 14.93 -20.93 -6.41
CA ASP A 301 15.48 -22.30 -6.34
C ASP A 301 14.85 -23.17 -5.24
N ARG A 302 14.22 -22.55 -4.24
CA ARG A 302 13.63 -23.19 -3.06
C ARG A 302 12.51 -22.35 -2.44
N GLY A 303 11.73 -22.98 -1.57
CA GLY A 303 10.58 -22.36 -0.90
C GLY A 303 9.35 -22.26 -1.81
N ILE A 304 8.26 -21.68 -1.30
CA ILE A 304 6.99 -21.50 -2.01
C ILE A 304 6.62 -20.02 -1.91
N SER A 305 6.31 -19.37 -3.03
CA SER A 305 5.85 -17.98 -3.03
C SER A 305 4.88 -17.69 -4.17
N LEU A 306 3.68 -17.24 -3.79
CA LEU A 306 2.61 -16.81 -4.69
C LEU A 306 2.72 -15.32 -5.06
N ARG A 307 3.84 -14.69 -4.68
CA ARG A 307 4.06 -13.23 -4.66
C ARG A 307 5.44 -12.88 -5.22
N ASN A 308 5.93 -13.67 -6.17
CA ASN A 308 7.21 -13.46 -6.87
C ASN A 308 7.14 -12.31 -7.89
N PHE A 309 6.79 -11.10 -7.42
CA PHE A 309 6.74 -9.89 -8.24
C PHE A 309 8.11 -9.48 -8.83
N HIS A 310 9.21 -9.88 -8.17
CA HIS A 310 10.57 -9.51 -8.56
C HIS A 310 11.06 -10.21 -9.84
N ILE A 311 10.58 -11.42 -10.14
CA ILE A 311 11.07 -12.21 -11.30
C ILE A 311 10.45 -11.77 -12.62
N GLN A 312 9.33 -11.03 -12.58
CA GLN A 312 8.42 -10.88 -13.72
C GLN A 312 9.04 -10.14 -14.91
N VAL A 313 9.95 -9.19 -14.64
CA VAL A 313 10.69 -8.44 -15.67
C VAL A 313 11.64 -9.36 -16.43
N SER A 314 12.54 -10.05 -15.74
CA SER A 314 13.50 -10.94 -16.41
C SER A 314 12.81 -12.15 -17.04
N LYS A 315 11.79 -12.70 -16.38
CA LYS A 315 11.02 -13.84 -16.88
C LYS A 315 10.32 -13.55 -18.21
N LEU A 316 9.62 -12.42 -18.33
CA LEU A 316 8.95 -12.04 -19.57
C LEU A 316 9.92 -11.55 -20.67
N SER A 317 11.14 -11.12 -20.32
CA SER A 317 12.13 -10.72 -21.32
C SER A 317 12.50 -11.87 -22.27
N THR A 318 12.43 -13.12 -21.80
CA THR A 318 12.63 -14.33 -22.61
C THR A 318 11.60 -14.50 -23.73
N CYS A 319 10.43 -13.84 -23.67
CA CYS A 319 9.38 -13.85 -24.68
C CYS A 319 8.97 -12.45 -25.14
N SER A 320 9.92 -11.50 -25.13
CA SER A 320 9.69 -10.12 -25.54
C SER A 320 10.38 -9.76 -26.86
N ASP A 321 9.69 -8.98 -27.68
CA ASP A 321 10.34 -8.08 -28.63
C ASP A 321 10.92 -6.87 -27.87
N PHE A 322 12.05 -6.34 -28.33
CA PHE A 322 12.71 -5.18 -27.74
C PHE A 322 12.67 -3.95 -28.65
N ILE A 323 12.33 -2.79 -28.10
CA ILE A 323 12.48 -1.48 -28.75
C ILE A 323 13.59 -0.70 -28.05
N LEU A 324 14.61 -0.31 -28.81
CA LEU A 324 15.76 0.45 -28.32
C LEU A 324 15.63 1.90 -28.79
N TYR A 325 15.72 2.84 -27.86
CA TYR A 325 15.59 4.27 -28.13
C TYR A 325 16.63 5.08 -27.34
N GLY A 326 17.06 6.21 -27.87
CA GLY A 326 18.10 7.02 -27.23
C GLY A 326 18.94 7.82 -28.21
N ASN A 327 19.98 8.46 -27.69
CA ASN A 327 20.77 9.45 -28.43
C ASN A 327 22.13 8.93 -28.95
N ASN A 328 22.59 7.75 -28.51
CA ASN A 328 23.86 7.15 -28.91
C ASN A 328 23.62 5.89 -29.75
N ARG A 329 23.45 6.08 -31.07
CA ARG A 329 23.27 4.98 -32.04
C ARG A 329 24.28 3.83 -31.90
N SER A 330 25.55 4.13 -31.57
CA SER A 330 26.54 3.08 -31.33
C SER A 330 26.26 2.27 -30.06
N LYS A 331 25.71 2.85 -29.00
CA LYS A 331 25.27 2.11 -27.79
C LYS A 331 24.02 1.29 -28.11
N LEU A 332 23.04 1.85 -28.82
CA LEU A 332 21.83 1.14 -29.27
C LEU A 332 22.15 -0.08 -30.15
N GLU A 333 23.08 0.05 -31.11
CA GLU A 333 23.49 -1.07 -31.97
C GLU A 333 24.27 -2.15 -31.23
N SER A 334 25.10 -1.78 -30.24
CA SER A 334 25.71 -2.75 -29.31
C SER A 334 24.63 -3.52 -28.53
N MET A 335 23.63 -2.81 -28.00
CA MET A 335 22.53 -3.42 -27.25
C MET A 335 21.71 -4.35 -28.15
N ALA A 336 21.47 -3.96 -29.40
CA ALA A 336 20.72 -4.77 -30.36
C ALA A 336 21.39 -6.11 -30.67
N ARG A 337 22.71 -6.12 -30.88
CA ARG A 337 23.47 -7.37 -31.15
C ARG A 337 23.49 -8.30 -29.93
N VAL A 338 23.66 -7.76 -28.73
CA VAL A 338 23.66 -8.54 -27.48
C VAL A 338 22.26 -9.12 -27.19
N LEU A 339 21.19 -8.35 -27.38
CA LEU A 339 19.81 -8.81 -27.17
C LEU A 339 19.36 -9.82 -28.22
N TRP A 340 19.71 -9.62 -29.50
CA TRP A 340 19.48 -10.60 -30.56
C TRP A 340 20.18 -11.93 -30.26
N LEU A 341 21.43 -11.88 -29.74
CA LEU A 341 22.14 -13.10 -29.37
C LEU A 341 21.53 -13.78 -28.13
N ALA A 342 21.04 -13.01 -27.15
CA ALA A 342 20.30 -13.57 -26.01
C ALA A 342 18.98 -14.23 -26.45
N GLN A 343 18.19 -13.57 -27.31
CA GLN A 343 16.99 -14.13 -27.96
C GLN A 343 17.30 -15.36 -28.84
N ARG A 344 18.54 -15.52 -29.33
CA ARG A 344 18.99 -16.73 -30.03
C ARG A 344 19.31 -17.85 -29.04
N ASN A 345 20.18 -17.58 -28.06
CA ASN A 345 20.57 -18.53 -27.03
C ASN A 345 19.36 -19.16 -26.33
N GLU A 346 18.42 -18.32 -25.89
CA GLU A 346 17.21 -18.75 -25.18
C GLU A 346 16.39 -19.73 -26.02
N ARG A 347 16.20 -19.41 -27.31
CA ARG A 347 15.45 -20.25 -28.26
C ARG A 347 16.11 -21.60 -28.50
N GLU A 348 17.43 -21.62 -28.65
CA GLU A 348 18.19 -22.86 -28.86
C GLU A 348 18.20 -23.74 -27.60
N GLN A 349 18.23 -23.14 -26.40
CA GLN A 349 18.15 -23.88 -25.14
C GLN A 349 16.74 -24.40 -24.81
N GLN A 350 15.67 -23.62 -25.09
CA GLN A 350 14.28 -24.03 -24.82
C GLN A 350 13.61 -24.78 -25.98
N GLN A 351 14.29 -24.97 -27.12
CA GLN A 351 13.72 -25.52 -28.36
C GLN A 351 12.48 -24.75 -28.87
N GLU A 352 12.46 -23.43 -28.68
CA GLU A 352 11.32 -22.59 -29.06
C GLU A 352 11.18 -22.42 -30.58
N VAL A 353 9.93 -22.43 -31.05
CA VAL A 353 9.60 -22.07 -32.44
C VAL A 353 9.46 -20.54 -32.61
N ASN A 354 9.18 -19.81 -31.52
CA ASN A 354 8.95 -18.37 -31.55
C ASN A 354 10.22 -17.58 -31.92
N GLN A 355 10.10 -16.70 -32.91
CA GLN A 355 11.09 -15.67 -33.21
C GLN A 355 10.62 -14.31 -32.71
N TYR A 356 11.36 -13.77 -31.75
CA TYR A 356 11.25 -12.39 -31.27
C TYR A 356 12.30 -11.53 -31.99
N ASN A 357 12.09 -10.21 -31.97
CA ASN A 357 12.87 -9.25 -32.74
C ASN A 357 13.49 -8.17 -31.84
N VAL A 358 14.40 -7.40 -32.41
CA VAL A 358 14.87 -6.14 -31.85
C VAL A 358 14.62 -5.02 -32.85
N PHE A 359 14.06 -3.92 -32.39
CA PHE A 359 13.81 -2.70 -33.15
C PHE A 359 14.70 -1.58 -32.60
N ILE A 360 15.33 -0.79 -33.47
CA ILE A 360 16.02 0.45 -33.10
C ILE A 360 15.19 1.61 -33.65
N LEU A 361 14.81 2.53 -32.77
CA LEU A 361 14.17 3.79 -33.13
C LEU A 361 15.24 4.77 -33.65
N ASP A 362 14.97 5.41 -34.79
CA ASP A 362 15.85 6.45 -35.36
C ASP A 362 15.58 7.85 -34.77
N ASP A 363 14.33 8.12 -34.40
CA ASP A 363 13.85 9.44 -34.02
C ASP A 363 14.08 9.78 -32.54
N VAL A 364 14.38 11.04 -32.25
CA VAL A 364 14.45 11.56 -30.88
C VAL A 364 13.03 11.82 -30.37
N ILE A 365 12.62 11.08 -29.33
CA ILE A 365 11.36 11.29 -28.63
C ILE A 365 11.44 12.62 -27.85
N THR A 366 10.70 13.62 -28.31
CA THR A 366 10.73 15.00 -27.77
C THR A 366 9.43 15.41 -27.06
N THR A 367 8.46 14.50 -26.94
CA THR A 367 7.08 14.80 -26.53
C THR A 367 6.62 13.95 -25.35
N ASN A 368 5.86 14.56 -24.44
CA ASN A 368 5.15 13.88 -23.35
C ASN A 368 3.84 13.26 -23.87
N ASP A 369 3.90 12.47 -24.94
CA ASP A 369 2.72 11.82 -25.52
C ASP A 369 2.17 10.75 -24.55
N PRO A 370 0.90 10.82 -24.10
CA PRO A 370 0.30 9.84 -23.20
C PRO A 370 0.08 8.45 -23.84
N VAL A 371 0.16 8.33 -25.17
CA VAL A 371 0.20 7.03 -25.86
C VAL A 371 1.55 6.36 -25.65
N LEU A 372 2.65 7.08 -25.88
CA LEU A 372 4.01 6.54 -25.88
C LEU A 372 4.67 6.52 -24.50
N SER A 373 4.45 7.54 -23.66
CA SER A 373 5.20 7.76 -22.41
C SER A 373 4.48 7.30 -21.14
N TYR A 374 5.23 7.11 -20.04
CA TYR A 374 4.68 6.80 -18.71
C TYR A 374 5.52 7.43 -17.60
N ASN A 375 4.92 8.36 -16.85
CA ASN A 375 5.63 9.26 -15.94
C ASN A 375 5.08 9.22 -14.49
N LEU A 376 4.74 8.02 -13.99
CA LEU A 376 4.21 7.82 -12.63
C LEU A 376 5.23 7.05 -11.77
N ASP A 377 5.96 7.74 -10.89
CA ASP A 377 6.72 7.09 -9.82
C ASP A 377 5.77 6.72 -8.68
N PHE A 378 5.49 5.42 -8.55
CA PHE A 378 4.58 4.87 -7.55
C PHE A 378 4.95 5.27 -6.11
N LYS A 379 6.24 5.48 -5.78
CA LYS A 379 6.68 5.90 -4.44
C LYS A 379 6.40 7.36 -4.16
N VAL A 380 6.58 8.20 -5.18
CA VAL A 380 6.22 9.63 -5.08
C VAL A 380 4.71 9.74 -4.92
N LEU A 381 3.93 8.96 -5.68
CA LEU A 381 2.47 8.93 -5.60
C LEU A 381 1.93 8.38 -4.28
N GLU A 382 2.47 7.25 -3.79
CA GLU A 382 2.16 6.69 -2.47
C GLU A 382 2.38 7.75 -1.37
N ARG A 383 3.50 8.47 -1.42
CA ARG A 383 3.83 9.52 -0.45
C ARG A 383 2.94 10.75 -0.57
N LEU A 384 2.73 11.29 -1.77
CA LEU A 384 1.87 12.47 -1.99
C LEU A 384 0.43 12.20 -1.56
N GLU A 385 -0.13 11.05 -1.93
CA GLU A 385 -1.47 10.63 -1.51
C GLU A 385 -1.53 10.41 0.01
N THR A 386 -0.49 9.81 0.63
CA THR A 386 -0.43 9.66 2.10
C THR A 386 -0.39 11.01 2.81
N THR A 387 0.45 11.95 2.36
CA THR A 387 0.53 13.33 2.86
C THR A 387 -0.80 14.07 2.71
N LYS A 388 -1.54 13.81 1.62
CA LYS A 388 -2.89 14.37 1.42
C LYS A 388 -3.92 13.74 2.35
N MET A 389 -3.89 12.42 2.48
CA MET A 389 -4.74 11.61 3.36
C MET A 389 -4.57 11.97 4.84
N SER A 390 -3.39 12.42 5.25
CA SER A 390 -3.06 12.79 6.63
C SER A 390 -2.84 14.29 6.87
N SER A 391 -3.10 15.16 5.88
CA SER A 391 -2.95 16.63 5.99
C SER A 391 -3.66 17.21 7.21
N ALA A 392 -3.15 18.33 7.74
CA ALA A 392 -3.52 18.82 9.07
C ALA A 392 -5.03 18.91 9.30
N THR A 393 -5.48 18.28 10.39
CA THR A 393 -6.88 18.14 10.76
C THR A 393 -7.09 18.53 12.22
N LYS A 394 -8.09 19.37 12.47
CA LYS A 394 -8.46 19.84 13.81
C LYS A 394 -9.23 18.76 14.57
N ILE A 395 -8.79 18.46 15.78
CA ILE A 395 -9.49 17.60 16.74
C ILE A 395 -10.13 18.45 17.85
N TYR A 396 -10.45 17.83 18.99
CA TYR A 396 -11.03 18.52 20.14
C TYR A 396 -10.18 19.71 20.60
N ASN A 397 -10.85 20.77 21.07
CA ASN A 397 -10.26 21.99 21.61
C ASN A 397 -9.03 22.51 20.84
N ASN A 398 -9.18 22.75 19.53
CA ASN A 398 -8.21 23.43 18.66
C ASN A 398 -6.77 22.86 18.62
N VAL A 399 -6.56 21.62 19.08
CA VAL A 399 -5.37 20.83 18.76
C VAL A 399 -5.53 20.25 17.35
N TRP A 400 -4.43 20.10 16.64
CA TRP A 400 -4.36 19.59 15.27
C TRP A 400 -3.46 18.35 15.20
N ILE A 401 -3.79 17.44 14.28
CA ILE A 401 -2.94 16.31 13.87
C ILE A 401 -2.59 16.49 12.41
N GLY A 402 -1.30 16.46 12.07
CA GLY A 402 -0.79 16.56 10.71
C GLY A 402 0.44 15.69 10.49
N ASN A 403 1.10 15.87 9.35
CA ASN A 403 2.35 15.21 8.99
C ASN A 403 3.53 16.21 8.92
N THR A 404 4.73 15.70 8.64
CA THR A 404 5.94 16.54 8.48
C THR A 404 5.81 17.62 7.40
N PHE A 405 5.01 17.43 6.35
CA PHE A 405 4.81 18.44 5.31
C PHE A 405 3.93 19.61 5.78
N ASP A 406 2.91 19.36 6.62
CA ASP A 406 2.15 20.42 7.30
C ASP A 406 3.08 21.31 8.14
N GLN A 407 3.99 20.69 8.90
CA GLN A 407 4.98 21.39 9.72
C GLN A 407 5.99 22.17 8.87
N GLN A 408 6.56 21.57 7.82
CA GLN A 408 7.51 22.22 6.93
C GLN A 408 6.90 23.44 6.22
N THR A 409 5.65 23.32 5.75
CA THR A 409 4.92 24.43 5.13
C THR A 409 4.70 25.56 6.14
N MET A 410 4.36 25.24 7.39
CA MET A 410 4.22 26.24 8.45
C MET A 410 5.56 26.90 8.82
N MET A 411 6.68 26.16 8.84
CA MET A 411 8.01 26.75 9.07
C MET A 411 8.39 27.74 7.97
N SER A 412 8.12 27.44 6.69
CA SER A 412 8.28 28.42 5.59
C SER A 412 7.44 29.68 5.83
N HIS A 413 6.18 29.54 6.27
CA HIS A 413 5.33 30.69 6.57
C HIS A 413 5.85 31.56 7.74
N ILE A 414 6.37 30.95 8.81
CA ILE A 414 6.99 31.69 9.92
C ILE A 414 8.27 32.40 9.45
N LEU A 415 9.20 31.69 8.79
CA LEU A 415 10.49 32.23 8.36
C LEU A 415 10.36 33.37 7.34
N GLU A 416 9.38 33.28 6.44
CA GLU A 416 9.13 34.29 5.41
C GLU A 416 8.08 35.36 5.83
N ASN A 417 7.57 35.30 7.07
CA ASN A 417 6.49 36.15 7.59
C ASN A 417 5.25 36.21 6.68
N LYS A 418 4.91 35.09 6.01
CA LYS A 418 3.76 35.01 5.10
C LYS A 418 2.45 35.11 5.89
N PRO A 419 1.48 35.94 5.47
CA PRO A 419 0.18 35.98 6.11
C PRO A 419 -0.53 34.63 5.99
N ILE A 420 -1.10 34.15 7.09
CA ILE A 420 -1.90 32.92 7.12
C ILE A 420 -3.36 33.34 7.01
N THR A 421 -3.98 33.02 5.88
CA THR A 421 -5.43 33.12 5.71
C THR A 421 -6.07 31.85 6.27
N PRO A 422 -6.73 31.87 7.45
CA PRO A 422 -7.34 30.67 8.01
C PRO A 422 -8.47 30.19 7.10
N ILE A 423 -8.36 28.96 6.61
CA ILE A 423 -9.36 28.38 5.71
C ILE A 423 -10.67 28.19 6.48
N GLN A 424 -11.75 28.85 6.06
CA GLN A 424 -13.08 28.77 6.68
C GLN A 424 -13.82 27.45 6.35
N ASP A 425 -13.09 26.37 6.11
CA ASP A 425 -13.65 25.04 5.87
C ASP A 425 -14.20 24.46 7.18
N ASN A 426 -15.50 24.66 7.39
CA ASN A 426 -16.30 23.85 8.32
C ASN A 426 -16.44 22.37 7.84
N LEU A 427 -15.85 22.03 6.69
CA LEU A 427 -15.86 20.70 6.08
C LEU A 427 -14.69 19.86 6.58
N ILE A 428 -15.00 18.80 7.32
CA ILE A 428 -14.02 17.76 7.66
C ILE A 428 -13.55 17.14 6.34
N ASN A 429 -12.27 17.29 6.03
CA ASN A 429 -11.63 16.72 4.86
C ASN A 429 -11.40 15.21 5.10
N VAL A 430 -12.47 14.42 5.03
CA VAL A 430 -12.43 12.99 5.33
C VAL A 430 -11.54 12.25 4.32
N TYR A 431 -10.56 11.51 4.83
CA TYR A 431 -9.49 10.88 4.03
C TYR A 431 -9.97 9.81 3.01
N ASN A 432 -11.17 9.29 3.22
CA ASN A 432 -11.84 8.29 2.38
C ASN A 432 -12.90 8.87 1.44
N ASP A 433 -13.08 10.20 1.35
CA ASP A 433 -13.80 10.82 0.22
C ASP A 433 -12.83 10.95 -0.98
N PRO A 434 -13.12 10.33 -2.14
CA PRO A 434 -12.30 10.45 -3.34
C PRO A 434 -12.03 11.88 -3.80
N LYS A 435 -12.90 12.86 -3.49
CA LYS A 435 -12.71 14.27 -3.87
C LYS A 435 -11.45 14.90 -3.27
N HIS A 436 -10.92 14.32 -2.19
CA HIS A 436 -9.69 14.79 -1.55
C HIS A 436 -8.45 13.98 -1.95
N SER A 437 -8.61 12.92 -2.74
CA SER A 437 -7.51 12.10 -3.28
C SER A 437 -6.85 12.81 -4.45
N ILE A 438 -5.53 12.77 -4.50
CA ILE A 438 -4.75 13.20 -5.67
C ILE A 438 -4.79 12.12 -6.75
N ILE A 439 -4.86 10.84 -6.36
CA ILE A 439 -4.93 9.72 -7.31
C ILE A 439 -6.28 9.67 -8.03
N ALA A 440 -7.37 10.03 -7.35
CA ALA A 440 -8.70 10.06 -7.96
C ALA A 440 -9.02 11.38 -8.68
N SER A 441 -8.18 12.40 -8.56
CA SER A 441 -8.32 13.64 -9.32
C SER A 441 -7.57 13.54 -10.64
N HIS A 442 -8.20 13.92 -11.76
CA HIS A 442 -7.54 13.95 -13.08
C HIS A 442 -6.60 15.16 -13.24
N ASN A 443 -6.04 15.66 -12.13
CA ASN A 443 -5.21 16.85 -12.11
C ASN A 443 -3.83 16.57 -12.72
N THR A 444 -3.25 17.58 -13.36
CA THR A 444 -1.95 17.41 -14.02
C THR A 444 -0.81 17.40 -13.00
N MET A 445 0.28 16.69 -13.30
CA MET A 445 1.45 16.56 -12.42
C MET A 445 1.94 17.88 -11.78
N PRO A 446 1.99 19.04 -12.47
CA PRO A 446 2.38 20.31 -11.85
C PRO A 446 1.52 20.73 -10.64
N GLU A 447 0.22 20.43 -10.64
CA GLU A 447 -0.68 20.79 -9.54
C GLU A 447 -0.49 19.88 -8.31
N MET A 448 -0.02 18.65 -8.51
CA MET A 448 0.22 17.67 -7.43
C MET A 448 1.33 18.10 -6.47
N TYR A 449 2.25 18.96 -6.91
CA TYR A 449 3.33 19.53 -6.11
C TYR A 449 2.97 20.90 -5.49
N SER A 450 1.75 21.39 -5.70
CA SER A 450 1.29 22.66 -5.12
C SER A 450 1.13 22.54 -3.59
N THR A 451 1.81 23.38 -2.83
CA THR A 451 1.77 23.36 -1.37
C THR A 451 0.40 23.78 -0.85
N THR A 452 -0.25 22.93 -0.08
CA THR A 452 -1.47 23.32 0.66
C THR A 452 -1.11 24.29 1.79
N PRO A 453 -1.66 25.51 1.83
CA PRO A 453 -1.28 26.50 2.83
C PRO A 453 -1.65 26.06 4.27
N PRO A 454 -0.95 26.55 5.31
CA PRO A 454 -1.22 26.18 6.70
C PRO A 454 -2.66 26.46 7.10
N ARG A 455 -3.34 25.46 7.67
CA ARG A 455 -4.76 25.54 8.07
C ARG A 455 -4.98 26.30 9.38
N SER A 456 -3.92 26.53 10.16
CA SER A 456 -3.93 27.39 11.34
C SER A 456 -2.54 27.98 11.60
N ASN A 457 -2.47 29.00 12.45
CA ASN A 457 -1.21 29.55 12.95
C ASN A 457 -0.66 28.67 14.08
N TRP A 458 -0.21 27.45 13.75
CA TRP A 458 0.37 26.53 14.73
C TRP A 458 1.71 27.07 15.26
N ARG A 459 1.85 27.18 16.60
CA ARG A 459 3.05 27.68 17.29
C ARG A 459 3.60 26.73 18.36
N LEU A 460 2.82 25.76 18.84
CA LEU A 460 3.34 24.61 19.59
C LEU A 460 3.37 23.39 18.67
N PHE A 461 4.54 22.80 18.49
CA PHE A 461 4.77 21.61 17.67
C PHE A 461 5.19 20.45 18.57
N ILE A 462 4.57 19.28 18.40
CA ILE A 462 5.00 18.03 19.06
C ILE A 462 5.26 16.97 17.99
N GLN A 463 6.52 16.60 17.82
CA GLN A 463 6.93 15.56 16.88
C GLN A 463 6.97 14.20 17.58
N CYS A 464 6.24 13.22 17.04
CA CYS A 464 6.41 11.81 17.40
C CYS A 464 7.33 11.15 16.37
N HIS A 465 8.44 10.57 16.83
CA HIS A 465 9.42 9.90 15.97
C HIS A 465 10.23 8.84 16.74
N ILE A 466 10.83 7.87 16.04
CA ILE A 466 11.48 6.69 16.64
C ILE A 466 12.52 6.95 17.75
N ASP A 467 13.25 8.07 17.70
CA ASP A 467 14.31 8.39 18.67
C ASP A 467 13.82 9.33 19.80
N ALA A 468 12.54 9.72 19.81
CA ALA A 468 11.98 10.69 20.74
C ALA A 468 11.90 10.19 22.19
N LEU A 469 12.28 11.07 23.13
CA LEU A 469 12.09 10.88 24.57
C LEU A 469 10.83 11.62 25.07
N PHE A 470 10.40 11.32 26.30
CA PHE A 470 9.33 12.08 26.96
C PHE A 470 9.78 13.53 27.24
N PRO A 471 8.90 14.54 27.05
CA PRO A 471 9.18 15.92 27.45
C PRO A 471 9.59 16.03 28.93
N SER A 472 10.66 16.75 29.21
CA SER A 472 11.11 16.95 30.59
C SER A 472 10.11 17.80 31.39
N LEU A 473 9.98 17.51 32.70
CA LEU A 473 9.03 18.23 33.55
C LEU A 473 9.37 19.71 33.69
N SER A 474 10.65 20.09 33.64
CA SER A 474 11.07 21.51 33.63
C SER A 474 10.68 22.21 32.33
N THR A 475 10.81 21.56 31.17
CA THR A 475 10.34 22.08 29.89
C THR A 475 8.82 22.27 29.89
N LEU A 476 8.06 21.26 30.35
CA LEU A 476 6.60 21.34 30.43
C LEU A 476 6.14 22.44 31.40
N SER A 477 6.79 22.57 32.57
CA SER A 477 6.51 23.63 33.54
C SER A 477 6.71 25.03 32.95
N HIS A 478 7.83 25.24 32.25
CA HIS A 478 8.10 26.51 31.59
C HIS A 478 7.07 26.86 30.50
N LEU A 479 6.70 25.89 29.64
CA LEU A 479 5.72 26.12 28.58
C LEU A 479 4.29 26.33 29.12
N LEU A 480 3.90 25.65 30.20
CA LEU A 480 2.64 25.90 30.91
C LEU A 480 2.62 27.31 31.53
N PHE A 481 3.72 27.73 32.17
CA PHE A 481 3.85 29.08 32.72
C PHE A 481 3.74 30.17 31.63
N MET A 482 4.42 29.99 30.49
CA MET A 482 4.31 30.91 29.34
C MET A 482 2.88 30.97 28.79
N THR A 483 2.24 29.81 28.59
CA THR A 483 0.84 29.69 28.14
C THR A 483 -0.11 30.44 29.08
N ALA A 484 0.08 30.31 30.40
CA ALA A 484 -0.76 30.98 31.40
C ALA A 484 -0.50 32.50 31.50
N SER A 485 0.75 32.93 31.28
CA SER A 485 1.16 34.33 31.43
C SER A 485 0.69 35.24 30.29
N SER A 486 0.25 34.68 29.16
CA SER A 486 -0.15 35.43 27.94
C SER A 486 0.95 36.36 27.42
N SER A 487 2.21 36.10 27.76
CA SER A 487 3.38 36.93 27.49
C SER A 487 4.15 36.45 26.24
N GLU A 488 3.42 35.95 25.24
CA GLU A 488 3.98 35.60 23.94
C GLU A 488 4.10 36.87 23.09
N ASP A 489 5.33 37.32 22.82
CA ASP A 489 5.60 38.05 21.58
C ASP A 489 5.15 37.14 20.43
N GLY A 490 4.23 37.61 19.58
CA GLY A 490 3.54 36.81 18.56
C GLY A 490 4.41 36.25 17.42
N THR A 491 5.73 36.20 17.61
CA THR A 491 6.77 35.74 16.69
C THR A 491 7.41 34.41 17.13
N SER A 492 7.32 34.03 18.41
CA SER A 492 7.92 32.77 18.88
C SER A 492 7.14 31.52 18.46
N TYR A 493 7.84 30.38 18.47
CA TYR A 493 7.25 29.05 18.38
C TYR A 493 8.03 28.09 19.29
N HIS A 494 7.40 26.99 19.66
CA HIS A 494 7.96 25.98 20.56
C HIS A 494 7.86 24.59 19.95
N ALA A 495 8.91 23.79 20.09
CA ALA A 495 8.97 22.41 19.64
C ALA A 495 9.22 21.47 20.81
N LEU A 496 8.53 20.33 20.81
CA LEU A 496 8.69 19.21 21.71
C LEU A 496 8.78 17.91 20.90
N GLU A 497 9.32 16.88 21.53
CA GLU A 497 9.32 15.51 21.03
C GLU A 497 8.45 14.64 21.97
N PHE A 498 7.91 13.53 21.48
CA PHE A 498 7.20 12.57 22.31
C PHE A 498 7.38 11.15 21.75
N PRO A 499 7.59 10.10 22.58
CA PRO A 499 7.88 8.76 22.07
C PRO A 499 6.74 8.20 21.21
N PRO A 500 7.06 7.45 20.15
CA PRO A 500 6.07 7.04 19.17
C PRO A 500 5.17 5.91 19.68
N SER A 501 4.00 5.78 19.06
CA SER A 501 3.14 4.60 19.15
C SER A 501 3.98 3.32 18.97
N GLY A 502 3.73 2.32 19.81
CA GLY A 502 4.42 1.02 19.82
C GLY A 502 5.70 0.95 20.65
N SER A 503 6.36 2.07 20.96
CA SER A 503 7.67 2.06 21.65
C SER A 503 7.60 1.90 23.17
N ILE A 504 6.50 2.34 23.80
CA ILE A 504 6.36 2.41 25.26
C ILE A 504 5.86 1.08 25.83
N GLY A 505 6.59 0.54 26.82
CA GLY A 505 6.20 -0.63 27.59
C GLY A 505 5.73 -0.29 29.01
N ILE A 506 5.19 -1.31 29.71
CA ILE A 506 4.79 -1.20 31.13
C ILE A 506 5.99 -0.85 32.03
N GLY A 507 7.22 -1.17 31.58
CA GLY A 507 8.45 -0.82 32.27
C GLY A 507 8.69 0.69 32.38
N ASP A 508 8.22 1.45 31.39
CA ASP A 508 8.52 2.87 31.16
C ASP A 508 7.46 3.80 31.76
N CYS A 509 6.25 3.28 32.00
CA CYS A 509 5.16 3.97 32.71
C CYS A 509 5.41 4.07 34.22
N LYS A 510 6.45 4.79 34.64
CA LYS A 510 6.83 5.01 36.05
C LYS A 510 7.22 6.46 36.30
N GLY A 511 6.90 6.96 37.49
CA GLY A 511 7.39 8.25 38.00
C GLY A 511 7.21 9.40 37.01
N GLU A 512 8.31 10.09 36.70
CA GLU A 512 8.35 11.29 35.86
C GLU A 512 7.71 11.10 34.48
N ASN A 513 7.79 9.91 33.87
CA ASN A 513 7.17 9.64 32.57
C ASN A 513 5.63 9.75 32.63
N LEU A 514 5.00 9.30 33.73
CA LEU A 514 3.56 9.43 33.93
C LEU A 514 3.15 10.89 34.17
N HIS A 515 3.96 11.65 34.92
CA HIS A 515 3.78 13.10 35.02
C HIS A 515 3.92 13.79 33.66
N SER A 516 4.89 13.37 32.83
CA SER A 516 5.15 13.95 31.51
C SER A 516 3.97 13.71 30.56
N ILE A 517 3.41 12.50 30.50
CA ILE A 517 2.23 12.19 29.67
C ILE A 517 1.04 13.07 30.07
N VAL A 518 0.70 13.15 31.36
CA VAL A 518 -0.43 13.97 31.84
C VAL A 518 -0.20 15.45 31.57
N ASN A 519 1.00 15.96 31.86
CA ASN A 519 1.30 17.39 31.68
C ASN A 519 1.50 17.79 30.21
N THR A 520 1.86 16.85 29.32
CA THR A 520 1.81 17.06 27.86
C THR A 520 0.37 17.19 27.38
N CYS A 521 -0.54 16.33 27.86
CA CYS A 521 -1.98 16.46 27.57
C CYS A 521 -2.57 17.76 28.13
N LYS A 522 -2.14 18.19 29.32
CA LYS A 522 -2.47 19.48 29.93
C LYS A 522 -1.98 20.66 29.10
N LEU A 523 -0.72 20.65 28.66
CA LEU A 523 -0.13 21.69 27.82
C LEU A 523 -0.89 21.81 26.49
N LEU A 524 -1.13 20.69 25.80
CA LEU A 524 -1.97 20.64 24.60
C LEU A 524 -3.37 21.21 24.82
N TYR A 525 -3.97 20.99 26.01
CA TYR A 525 -5.31 21.47 26.31
C TYR A 525 -5.37 22.98 26.60
N TYR A 526 -4.39 23.57 27.29
CA TYR A 526 -4.43 25.00 27.63
C TYR A 526 -3.83 25.90 26.55
N SER A 527 -2.82 25.43 25.82
CA SER A 527 -2.19 26.18 24.71
C SER A 527 -3.03 26.17 23.42
N SER A 528 -4.16 25.46 23.40
CA SER A 528 -5.19 25.48 22.34
C SER A 528 -5.62 26.88 21.91
N SER A 529 -5.68 27.79 22.88
CA SER A 529 -6.27 29.12 22.75
C SER A 529 -5.28 30.20 22.31
N THR A 530 -3.97 29.96 22.53
CA THR A 530 -2.88 30.87 22.16
C THR A 530 -2.16 30.38 20.90
N SER A 531 -1.72 29.12 20.92
CA SER A 531 -0.71 28.59 20.00
C SER A 531 -1.25 27.66 18.92
N SER A 532 -2.49 27.15 19.05
CA SER A 532 -3.05 26.08 18.20
C SER A 532 -2.09 24.89 18.00
N PRO A 533 -1.95 23.95 18.95
CA PRO A 533 -0.90 22.94 18.88
C PRO A 533 -1.04 21.98 17.68
N LEU A 534 0.09 21.61 17.06
CA LEU A 534 0.19 20.60 16.01
C LEU A 534 0.98 19.38 16.53
N ILE A 535 0.31 18.24 16.64
CA ILE A 535 0.94 16.92 16.81
C ILE A 535 1.24 16.37 15.41
N TYR A 536 2.46 15.90 15.14
CA TYR A 536 2.81 15.35 13.84
C TYR A 536 3.85 14.22 13.90
N CYS A 537 3.93 13.46 12.81
CA CYS A 537 4.95 12.46 12.54
C CYS A 537 5.17 12.33 11.03
N SER A 538 6.06 11.42 10.61
CA SER A 538 6.48 11.28 9.20
C SER A 538 5.31 11.17 8.22
N ASP A 539 4.38 10.25 8.49
CA ASP A 539 3.16 9.99 7.71
C ASP A 539 1.90 10.70 8.25
N GLY A 540 2.00 11.35 9.41
CA GLY A 540 0.91 12.00 10.12
C GLY A 540 -0.10 11.10 10.83
N TYR A 541 0.19 9.81 11.04
CA TYR A 541 -0.64 8.94 11.89
C TYR A 541 0.07 7.78 12.62
N THR A 542 1.11 7.14 12.06
CA THR A 542 1.67 5.90 12.65
C THR A 542 2.34 6.14 13.99
N GLU A 543 3.22 7.14 14.09
CA GLU A 543 4.00 7.38 15.30
C GLU A 543 3.21 8.24 16.32
N SER A 544 2.25 9.05 15.88
CA SER A 544 1.52 10.02 16.71
C SER A 544 0.28 9.47 17.44
N SER A 545 -0.22 8.30 17.05
CA SER A 545 -1.53 7.78 17.51
C SER A 545 -1.65 7.61 19.02
N LEU A 546 -0.60 7.15 19.71
CA LEU A 546 -0.58 7.02 21.18
C LEU A 546 -0.81 8.36 21.90
N LEU A 547 -0.11 9.43 21.51
CA LEU A 547 -0.28 10.75 22.12
C LEU A 547 -1.66 11.33 21.82
N VAL A 548 -2.15 11.15 20.60
CA VAL A 548 -3.49 11.59 20.18
C VAL A 548 -4.57 10.93 21.04
N LEU A 549 -4.51 9.61 21.25
CA LEU A 549 -5.49 8.90 22.08
C LEU A 549 -5.38 9.28 23.56
N CYS A 550 -4.16 9.45 24.10
CA CYS A 550 -3.96 10.01 25.43
C CYS A 550 -4.65 11.39 25.59
N TYR A 551 -4.46 12.28 24.62
CA TYR A 551 -5.08 13.61 24.62
C TYR A 551 -6.61 13.56 24.51
N LEU A 552 -7.17 12.67 23.67
CA LEU A 552 -8.63 12.54 23.53
C LEU A 552 -9.29 11.99 24.80
N ILE A 553 -8.69 10.97 25.44
CA ILE A 553 -9.13 10.44 26.74
C ILE A 553 -9.09 11.54 27.81
N TYR A 554 -7.96 12.27 27.91
CA TYR A 554 -7.77 13.36 28.87
C TYR A 554 -8.76 14.51 28.65
N SER A 555 -8.83 15.05 27.44
CA SER A 555 -9.58 16.29 27.16
C SER A 555 -11.10 16.09 27.13
N GLN A 556 -11.59 14.87 26.88
CA GLN A 556 -13.03 14.58 26.78
C GLN A 556 -13.59 13.70 27.91
N ASP A 557 -12.77 13.15 28.81
CA ASP A 557 -13.19 12.20 29.86
C ASP A 557 -13.90 10.95 29.31
N VAL A 558 -13.44 10.47 28.16
CA VAL A 558 -13.98 9.29 27.48
C VAL A 558 -13.11 8.06 27.72
N PRO A 559 -13.66 6.83 27.75
CA PRO A 559 -12.86 5.61 27.75
C PRO A 559 -12.11 5.43 26.42
N LEU A 560 -11.07 4.58 26.42
CA LEU A 560 -10.25 4.29 25.23
C LEU A 560 -11.06 3.94 23.98
N GLU A 561 -12.09 3.09 24.11
CA GLU A 561 -13.00 2.74 23.01
C GLU A 561 -13.58 3.99 22.33
N GLN A 562 -14.18 4.89 23.12
CA GLN A 562 -14.83 6.07 22.60
C GLN A 562 -13.82 7.10 22.08
N ALA A 563 -12.59 7.15 22.63
CA ALA A 563 -11.51 7.94 22.05
C ALA A 563 -11.13 7.45 20.64
N ILE A 564 -11.03 6.13 20.44
CA ILE A 564 -10.75 5.51 19.13
C ILE A 564 -11.92 5.77 18.17
N LEU A 565 -13.17 5.57 18.60
CA LEU A 565 -14.36 5.83 17.78
C LEU A 565 -14.46 7.32 17.40
N ASN A 566 -14.18 8.25 18.30
CA ASN A 566 -14.15 9.68 18.00
C ASN A 566 -13.06 10.01 16.96
N LEU A 567 -11.87 9.41 17.07
CA LEU A 567 -10.78 9.61 16.10
C LEU A 567 -11.14 9.10 14.70
N HIS A 568 -11.76 7.91 14.62
CA HIS A 568 -12.13 7.29 13.35
C HIS A 568 -13.38 7.89 12.70
N LEU A 569 -14.46 8.08 13.47
CA LEU A 569 -15.79 8.46 12.96
C LEU A 569 -16.06 9.95 13.04
N THR A 570 -15.68 10.63 14.14
CA THR A 570 -16.00 12.05 14.36
C THR A 570 -14.96 12.98 13.73
N TYR A 571 -13.66 12.70 13.90
CA TYR A 571 -12.59 13.49 13.29
C TYR A 571 -12.15 12.96 11.92
N GLY A 572 -12.63 11.76 11.53
CA GLY A 572 -12.38 11.19 10.21
C GLY A 572 -10.89 10.99 9.91
N ARG A 573 -10.07 10.57 10.90
CA ARG A 573 -8.61 10.43 10.75
C ARG A 573 -8.15 9.00 10.49
N PRO A 574 -7.08 8.82 9.69
CA PRO A 574 -6.24 7.64 9.81
C PRO A 574 -5.52 7.64 11.15
N PHE A 575 -5.38 6.46 11.75
CA PHE A 575 -4.61 6.20 12.97
C PHE A 575 -4.11 4.76 12.92
N TYR A 576 -3.03 4.46 13.63
CA TYR A 576 -2.50 3.10 13.77
C TYR A 576 -1.96 2.91 15.18
N ILE A 577 -2.43 1.88 15.88
CA ILE A 577 -1.99 1.55 17.24
C ILE A 577 -1.53 0.10 17.31
N PHE A 578 -0.48 -0.11 18.09
CA PHE A 578 0.04 -1.43 18.38
C PHE A 578 -0.70 -2.03 19.58
N ASN A 579 -0.67 -3.35 19.74
CA ASN A 579 -1.26 -4.01 20.92
C ASN A 579 -0.60 -3.53 22.24
N SER A 580 0.69 -3.19 22.20
CA SER A 580 1.36 -2.49 23.31
C SER A 580 0.65 -1.18 23.69
N ASP A 581 0.34 -0.31 22.73
CA ASP A 581 -0.40 0.94 22.97
C ASP A 581 -1.76 0.68 23.63
N VAL A 582 -2.49 -0.35 23.19
CA VAL A 582 -3.79 -0.71 23.77
C VAL A 582 -3.65 -1.11 25.24
N ILE A 583 -2.63 -1.90 25.59
CA ILE A 583 -2.33 -2.31 26.96
C ILE A 583 -1.95 -1.09 27.83
N ILE A 584 -1.17 -0.16 27.29
CA ILE A 584 -0.72 1.06 27.98
C ILE A 584 -1.89 2.04 28.16
N LEU A 585 -2.65 2.35 27.11
CA LEU A 585 -3.80 3.26 27.16
C LEU A 585 -4.88 2.77 28.15
N ARG A 586 -5.09 1.46 28.29
CA ARG A 586 -5.96 0.88 29.33
C ARG A 586 -5.49 1.14 30.76
N LYS A 587 -4.18 1.19 30.99
CA LYS A 587 -3.55 1.54 32.28
C LYS A 587 -3.51 3.06 32.50
N LEU A 588 -3.38 3.86 31.45
CA LEU A 588 -3.37 5.33 31.52
C LEU A 588 -4.76 5.95 31.64
N GLN A 589 -5.83 5.34 31.10
CA GLN A 589 -7.15 5.98 31.07
C GLN A 589 -7.73 6.37 32.44
N PRO A 590 -7.53 5.65 33.57
CA PRO A 590 -8.05 6.11 34.87
C PRO A 590 -7.37 7.42 35.29
N LEU A 591 -6.05 7.49 35.13
CA LEU A 591 -5.23 8.67 35.42
C LEU A 591 -5.58 9.86 34.52
N LEU A 592 -5.59 9.65 33.20
CA LEU A 592 -5.91 10.70 32.22
C LEU A 592 -7.31 11.29 32.46
N ARG A 593 -8.27 10.44 32.85
CA ARG A 593 -9.64 10.87 33.20
C ARG A 593 -9.70 11.55 34.58
N LYS A 594 -8.95 11.09 35.59
CA LYS A 594 -8.83 11.75 36.91
C LYS A 594 -8.35 13.20 36.79
N PHE A 595 -7.35 13.45 35.94
CA PHE A 595 -6.79 14.78 35.70
C PHE A 595 -7.48 15.55 34.57
N SER A 596 -8.58 15.02 34.00
CA SER A 596 -9.32 15.68 32.93
C SER A 596 -9.86 17.05 33.35
N PRO A 597 -9.76 18.09 32.50
CA PRO A 597 -10.36 19.40 32.74
C PRO A 597 -11.90 19.35 32.86
N ARG A 598 -12.55 18.26 32.45
CA ARG A 598 -13.98 18.01 32.66
C ARG A 598 -14.32 17.54 34.08
N ARG A 599 -13.40 16.87 34.78
CA ARG A 599 -13.56 16.44 36.18
C ARG A 599 -12.99 17.42 37.19
N ARG A 600 -11.82 17.99 36.88
CA ARG A 600 -11.04 18.85 37.78
C ARG A 600 -10.57 20.08 37.04
N ARG A 601 -10.89 21.27 37.57
CA ARG A 601 -10.17 22.49 37.16
C ARG A 601 -8.78 22.47 37.81
N SER A 602 -7.72 22.41 37.02
CA SER A 602 -6.35 22.63 37.46
C SER A 602 -5.87 24.04 37.08
N ASN A 603 -4.81 24.52 37.75
CA ASN A 603 -4.17 25.78 37.39
C ASN A 603 -3.43 25.62 36.05
N PRO A 604 -3.68 26.44 35.02
CA PRO A 604 -3.01 26.32 33.72
C PRO A 604 -1.48 26.46 33.79
N GLY A 605 -0.97 27.28 34.72
CA GLY A 605 0.46 27.64 34.79
C GLY A 605 1.35 26.71 35.64
N GLU A 606 0.80 25.64 36.20
CA GLU A 606 1.50 24.74 37.13
C GLU A 606 1.46 23.28 36.64
N LEU A 607 2.42 22.45 37.03
CA LEU A 607 2.36 21.01 36.77
C LEU A 607 1.30 20.33 37.65
N ASP A 608 0.50 19.45 37.05
CA ASP A 608 -0.32 18.50 37.81
C ASP A 608 0.58 17.38 38.39
N THR A 609 0.43 17.12 39.69
CA THR A 609 1.19 16.12 40.44
C THR A 609 0.37 14.86 40.74
N LEU A 610 0.97 13.69 40.52
CA LEU A 610 0.42 12.39 40.86
C LEU A 610 0.75 12.03 42.32
N THR A 611 -0.11 11.26 42.97
CA THR A 611 0.20 10.69 44.30
C THR A 611 0.85 9.30 44.16
N ASN A 612 1.45 8.80 45.25
CA ASN A 612 1.91 7.40 45.30
C ASN A 612 0.76 6.40 45.12
N GLU A 613 -0.48 6.79 45.47
CA GLU A 613 -1.68 5.98 45.27
C GLU A 613 -2.03 5.89 43.77
N ASP A 614 -1.96 7.01 43.04
CA ASP A 614 -2.13 7.04 41.57
C ASP A 614 -1.12 6.12 40.87
N LEU A 615 0.15 6.19 41.28
CA LEU A 615 1.21 5.34 40.74
C LEU A 615 0.95 3.85 41.03
N ASN A 616 0.47 3.52 42.24
CA ASN A 616 0.16 2.15 42.63
C ASN A 616 -1.06 1.58 41.90
N GLU A 617 -2.13 2.37 41.71
CA GLU A 617 -3.35 1.93 41.00
C GLU A 617 -3.05 1.56 39.53
N ILE A 618 -2.22 2.36 38.85
CA ILE A 618 -1.80 2.11 37.45
C ILE A 618 -0.96 0.85 37.34
N LEU A 619 -0.05 0.61 38.30
CA LEU A 619 0.89 -0.52 38.26
C LEU A 619 0.23 -1.83 38.68
N LEU A 620 -0.46 -1.84 39.83
CA LEU A 620 -1.02 -3.03 40.49
C LEU A 620 -2.47 -3.33 40.08
N GLY A 621 -3.18 -2.34 39.53
CA GLY A 621 -4.62 -2.41 39.27
C GLY A 621 -5.48 -2.09 40.50
N PRO A 622 -6.81 -1.99 40.34
CA PRO A 622 -7.72 -1.75 41.46
C PRO A 622 -7.69 -2.94 42.42
N ILE A 623 -7.56 -2.65 43.72
CA ILE A 623 -7.60 -3.66 44.77
C ILE A 623 -9.00 -4.28 44.78
N LYS A 624 -9.11 -5.53 44.29
CA LYS A 624 -10.33 -6.32 44.42
C LYS A 624 -10.61 -6.57 45.90
N ILE A 625 -11.52 -5.80 46.49
CA ILE A 625 -12.11 -6.12 47.78
C ILE A 625 -12.90 -7.41 47.57
N VAL A 626 -12.31 -8.53 48.00
CA VAL A 626 -13.00 -9.82 48.02
C VAL A 626 -14.20 -9.68 48.98
N PRO A 627 -15.45 -9.86 48.51
CA PRO A 627 -16.60 -9.83 49.42
C PRO A 627 -16.41 -10.92 50.46
N LYS A 628 -16.63 -10.58 51.74
CA LYS A 628 -16.41 -11.53 52.85
C LYS A 628 -17.32 -12.75 52.66
N LEU A 629 -16.72 -13.90 52.39
CA LEU A 629 -17.41 -15.19 52.34
C LEU A 629 -18.03 -15.47 53.72
N GLY A 630 -19.35 -15.31 53.85
CA GLY A 630 -19.99 -15.39 55.15
C GLY A 630 -21.46 -15.00 55.20
N HIS A 631 -22.32 -15.78 54.55
CA HIS A 631 -23.57 -16.25 55.17
C HIS A 631 -24.07 -17.49 54.42
N ILE A 632 -24.35 -18.57 55.16
CA ILE A 632 -25.06 -19.74 54.63
C ILE A 632 -26.55 -19.48 54.83
N HIS A 633 -27.33 -19.59 53.76
CA HIS A 633 -28.78 -19.79 53.83
C HIS A 633 -29.14 -21.03 53.01
N ASN A 634 -30.15 -21.76 53.48
CA ASN A 634 -30.60 -23.04 52.92
C ASN A 634 -32.10 -22.92 52.63
N SER A 635 -32.58 -23.63 51.59
CA SER A 635 -33.96 -23.62 51.06
C SER A 635 -34.46 -22.24 50.56
N SER A 636 -35.25 -22.16 49.48
CA SER A 636 -35.75 -23.22 48.57
C SER A 636 -36.22 -22.59 47.25
N ASP A 637 -36.17 -23.38 46.18
CA ASP A 637 -37.00 -23.35 44.96
C ASP A 637 -37.41 -21.97 44.39
N ASP A 638 -36.70 -21.50 43.36
CA ASP A 638 -37.22 -20.55 42.36
C ASP A 638 -36.52 -20.79 41.00
N ASP A 639 -37.28 -20.83 39.91
CA ASP A 639 -36.80 -21.16 38.55
C ASP A 639 -36.24 -19.91 37.83
N SER A 640 -35.10 -19.36 38.30
CA SER A 640 -34.50 -18.12 37.76
C SER A 640 -33.03 -18.22 37.34
N SER A 641 -32.49 -19.42 37.09
CA SER A 641 -31.08 -19.62 36.71
C SER A 641 -30.70 -19.03 35.34
N ASP A 642 -31.63 -19.06 34.40
CA ASP A 642 -31.33 -18.83 32.98
C ASP A 642 -31.23 -17.32 32.64
N GLU A 643 -31.85 -16.45 33.45
CA GLU A 643 -31.77 -14.99 33.26
C GLU A 643 -30.47 -14.41 33.87
N GLU A 644 -29.97 -14.92 35.01
CA GLU A 644 -28.73 -14.42 35.62
C GLU A 644 -27.46 -14.79 34.83
N GLU A 645 -27.43 -15.91 34.10
CA GLU A 645 -26.29 -16.26 33.22
C GLU A 645 -26.24 -15.43 31.92
N ASP A 646 -27.37 -14.89 31.45
CA ASP A 646 -27.41 -14.01 30.27
C ASP A 646 -27.18 -12.52 30.63
N GLU A 647 -27.51 -12.04 31.84
CA GLU A 647 -27.08 -10.70 32.28
C GLU A 647 -25.57 -10.62 32.63
N GLN A 648 -24.91 -11.73 33.00
CA GLN A 648 -23.46 -11.74 33.27
C GLN A 648 -22.58 -11.73 31.99
N ILE A 649 -23.14 -11.37 30.83
CA ILE A 649 -22.35 -11.00 29.66
C ILE A 649 -21.59 -9.69 29.95
N MET A 650 -20.32 -9.81 30.34
CA MET A 650 -19.37 -8.70 30.24
C MET A 650 -19.42 -8.15 28.81
N GLU A 651 -19.78 -6.86 28.64
CA GLU A 651 -19.87 -6.19 27.33
C GLU A 651 -18.60 -6.51 26.52
N ILE A 652 -18.76 -7.21 25.39
CA ILE A 652 -17.63 -7.84 24.69
C ILE A 652 -16.68 -6.74 24.20
N ASP A 653 -15.57 -6.62 24.91
CA ASP A 653 -14.53 -5.60 24.76
C ASP A 653 -13.83 -5.74 23.41
N TRP A 654 -14.40 -5.11 22.38
CA TRP A 654 -13.88 -5.23 21.02
C TRP A 654 -12.47 -4.66 20.91
N VAL A 655 -12.12 -3.63 21.68
CA VAL A 655 -10.78 -3.05 21.69
C VAL A 655 -9.74 -4.09 22.12
N LYS A 656 -10.11 -5.06 22.97
CA LYS A 656 -9.27 -6.23 23.27
C LYS A 656 -9.34 -7.24 22.11
N GLU A 657 -10.53 -7.63 21.68
CA GLU A 657 -10.70 -8.71 20.69
C GLU A 657 -10.06 -8.42 19.32
N VAL A 658 -10.01 -7.17 18.86
CA VAL A 658 -9.28 -6.76 17.65
C VAL A 658 -7.96 -6.02 17.92
N GLU A 659 -7.47 -5.99 19.16
CA GLU A 659 -6.22 -5.30 19.54
C GLU A 659 -6.21 -3.82 19.10
N GLY A 660 -7.34 -3.14 19.25
CA GLY A 660 -7.55 -1.74 18.84
C GLY A 660 -7.64 -1.48 17.33
N SER A 661 -7.37 -2.48 16.49
CA SER A 661 -7.39 -2.38 15.03
C SER A 661 -8.83 -2.26 14.49
N ILE A 662 -9.13 -1.17 13.78
CA ILE A 662 -10.38 -0.97 13.03
C ILE A 662 -10.19 -1.41 11.56
N PRO A 663 -11.20 -2.00 10.90
CA PRO A 663 -11.15 -2.26 9.46
C PRO A 663 -10.95 -0.97 8.67
N SER A 664 -10.02 -0.97 7.71
CA SER A 664 -9.63 0.23 6.98
C SER A 664 -10.78 0.74 6.12
N LYS A 665 -11.28 1.95 6.42
CA LYS A 665 -12.29 2.62 5.60
C LYS A 665 -11.65 3.14 4.31
N ILE A 666 -12.07 2.61 3.15
CA ILE A 666 -11.49 2.91 1.83
C ILE A 666 -12.35 3.92 1.07
N LEU A 667 -13.68 3.78 1.15
CA LEU A 667 -14.68 4.75 0.68
C LEU A 667 -15.68 5.05 1.83
N PRO A 668 -16.58 6.05 1.71
CA PRO A 668 -17.50 6.41 2.79
C PRO A 668 -18.43 5.26 3.25
N TYR A 669 -18.67 4.28 2.36
CA TYR A 669 -19.49 3.08 2.59
C TYR A 669 -18.69 1.77 2.63
N LEU A 670 -17.42 1.76 2.19
CA LEU A 670 -16.66 0.53 1.93
C LEU A 670 -15.44 0.39 2.87
N TYR A 671 -15.41 -0.72 3.61
CA TYR A 671 -14.37 -1.06 4.58
C TYR A 671 -13.64 -2.34 4.14
N LEU A 672 -12.32 -2.39 4.33
CA LEU A 672 -11.44 -3.54 4.06
C LEU A 672 -10.85 -4.06 5.37
N GLY A 673 -11.13 -5.32 5.71
CA GLY A 673 -10.75 -5.90 7.00
C GLY A 673 -10.29 -7.35 6.97
N SER A 674 -10.04 -7.87 8.17
CA SER A 674 -9.66 -9.25 8.48
C SER A 674 -10.85 -10.04 9.01
N LEU A 675 -10.69 -11.37 9.11
CA LEU A 675 -11.65 -12.24 9.78
C LEU A 675 -11.81 -11.86 11.26
N LYS A 676 -10.77 -11.29 11.89
CA LYS A 676 -10.82 -10.77 13.27
C LYS A 676 -11.84 -9.63 13.39
N HIS A 677 -11.79 -8.66 12.46
CA HIS A 677 -12.77 -7.56 12.41
C HIS A 677 -14.19 -8.08 12.15
N ALA A 678 -14.37 -8.96 11.16
CA ALA A 678 -15.69 -9.48 10.78
C ALA A 678 -16.29 -10.47 11.81
N SER A 679 -15.47 -11.06 12.68
CA SER A 679 -15.95 -11.89 13.80
C SER A 679 -16.39 -11.06 15.01
N CYS A 680 -16.06 -9.77 15.07
CA CYS A 680 -16.28 -8.92 16.24
C CYS A 680 -17.57 -8.10 16.13
N LEU A 681 -18.71 -8.75 16.38
CA LEU A 681 -20.05 -8.15 16.24
C LEU A 681 -20.24 -6.80 16.97
N PRO A 682 -19.69 -6.56 18.18
CA PRO A 682 -19.79 -5.24 18.82
C PRO A 682 -19.11 -4.12 18.02
N LEU A 683 -17.93 -4.38 17.45
CA LEU A 683 -17.24 -3.41 16.58
C LEU A 683 -18.06 -3.13 15.31
N LEU A 684 -18.64 -4.17 14.70
CA LEU A 684 -19.49 -4.01 13.52
C LEU A 684 -20.70 -3.12 13.83
N ASN A 685 -21.35 -3.34 14.98
CA ASN A 685 -22.44 -2.49 15.47
C ASN A 685 -21.97 -1.04 15.72
N LYS A 686 -20.82 -0.82 16.40
CA LYS A 686 -20.28 0.52 16.72
C LYS A 686 -19.78 1.29 15.46
N LEU A 687 -19.49 0.60 14.36
CA LEU A 687 -19.20 1.19 13.04
C LEU A 687 -20.45 1.33 12.14
N GLU A 688 -21.58 0.75 12.57
CA GLU A 688 -22.84 0.60 11.84
C GLU A 688 -22.72 -0.21 10.53
N ILE A 689 -21.86 -1.22 10.48
CA ILE A 689 -21.75 -2.11 9.31
C ILE A 689 -23.07 -2.86 9.10
N THR A 690 -23.65 -2.75 7.90
CA THR A 690 -24.92 -3.41 7.56
C THR A 690 -24.75 -4.61 6.64
N HIS A 691 -23.65 -4.73 5.91
CA HIS A 691 -23.37 -5.88 5.03
C HIS A 691 -21.92 -6.36 5.18
N ILE A 692 -21.71 -7.66 5.05
CA ILE A 692 -20.38 -8.27 5.06
C ILE A 692 -20.17 -9.08 3.79
N ILE A 693 -18.96 -9.03 3.23
CA ILE A 693 -18.53 -9.86 2.11
C ILE A 693 -17.34 -10.70 2.58
N SER A 694 -17.63 -11.96 2.88
CA SER A 694 -16.69 -12.97 3.37
C SER A 694 -16.06 -13.72 2.20
N VAL A 695 -14.87 -13.29 1.78
CA VAL A 695 -14.17 -13.83 0.62
C VAL A 695 -13.34 -15.05 1.03
N GLY A 696 -13.91 -16.24 0.90
CA GLY A 696 -13.29 -17.53 1.22
C GLY A 696 -13.06 -17.77 2.72
N GLU A 697 -13.94 -17.26 3.58
CA GLU A 697 -13.88 -17.44 5.03
C GLU A 697 -15.28 -17.66 5.62
N ASN A 698 -15.35 -18.33 6.78
CA ASN A 698 -16.62 -18.51 7.51
C ASN A 698 -16.68 -17.57 8.72
N LEU A 699 -17.85 -16.98 8.98
CA LEU A 699 -18.11 -16.19 10.20
C LEU A 699 -18.61 -17.10 11.33
N PRO A 700 -17.90 -17.22 12.48
CA PRO A 700 -18.28 -18.15 13.54
C PRO A 700 -19.64 -17.84 14.19
N TRP A 701 -19.98 -16.56 14.32
CA TRP A 701 -21.22 -16.12 14.99
C TRP A 701 -22.48 -16.33 14.13
N LEU A 702 -22.36 -16.38 12.80
CA LEU A 702 -23.52 -16.41 11.88
C LEU A 702 -24.39 -17.66 12.06
N ASN A 703 -23.77 -18.80 12.39
CA ASN A 703 -24.48 -20.05 12.69
C ASN A 703 -24.44 -20.38 14.20
N GLY A 704 -24.14 -19.40 15.07
CA GLY A 704 -24.00 -19.59 16.51
C GLY A 704 -25.33 -19.54 17.25
N TYR A 705 -25.54 -20.45 18.21
CA TYR A 705 -26.81 -20.60 18.95
C TYR A 705 -27.37 -19.28 19.50
N ARG A 706 -26.56 -18.49 20.24
CA ARG A 706 -26.98 -17.18 20.79
C ARG A 706 -27.39 -16.15 19.71
N PHE A 707 -26.84 -16.24 18.50
CA PHE A 707 -27.21 -15.37 17.39
C PHE A 707 -28.53 -15.83 16.73
N LEU A 708 -28.66 -17.14 16.50
CA LEU A 708 -29.86 -17.80 15.98
C LEU A 708 -31.05 -17.80 16.96
N HIS A 709 -30.81 -17.56 18.26
CA HIS A 709 -31.86 -17.32 19.24
C HIS A 709 -32.63 -16.04 18.91
N HIS A 710 -31.91 -14.94 18.65
CA HIS A 710 -32.45 -13.60 18.47
C HIS A 710 -32.82 -13.25 17.02
N ASN A 711 -32.19 -13.90 16.03
CA ASN A 711 -32.35 -13.59 14.61
C ASN A 711 -32.85 -14.82 13.83
N GLN A 712 -33.63 -14.57 12.78
CA GLN A 712 -33.88 -15.52 11.69
C GLN A 712 -32.86 -15.26 10.58
N ILE A 713 -32.47 -16.31 9.86
CA ILE A 713 -31.56 -16.20 8.72
C ILE A 713 -32.20 -16.90 7.52
N THR A 714 -32.38 -16.18 6.43
CA THR A 714 -32.80 -16.72 5.14
C THR A 714 -31.57 -16.81 4.25
N LYS A 715 -31.32 -17.98 3.65
CA LYS A 715 -30.17 -18.20 2.77
C LYS A 715 -30.60 -18.35 1.32
N THR A 716 -29.88 -17.71 0.41
CA THR A 716 -29.98 -17.90 -1.03
C THR A 716 -28.60 -18.24 -1.58
N ASN A 717 -28.55 -19.17 -2.54
CA ASN A 717 -27.32 -19.63 -3.17
C ASN A 717 -27.34 -19.27 -4.66
N HIS A 718 -26.20 -18.87 -5.21
CA HIS A 718 -25.97 -18.67 -6.64
C HIS A 718 -24.54 -19.08 -6.97
N GLU A 719 -24.37 -20.21 -7.67
CA GLU A 719 -23.06 -20.85 -7.88
C GLU A 719 -22.30 -20.97 -6.54
N ASN A 720 -21.02 -20.59 -6.50
CA ASN A 720 -20.18 -20.62 -5.30
C ASN A 720 -20.49 -19.49 -4.29
N ILE A 721 -21.61 -18.76 -4.41
CA ILE A 721 -21.94 -17.63 -3.54
C ILE A 721 -23.18 -17.93 -2.67
N GLU A 722 -23.00 -17.86 -1.36
CA GLU A 722 -24.05 -17.98 -0.33
C GLU A 722 -24.37 -16.57 0.20
N ILE A 723 -25.60 -16.09 0.07
CA ILE A 723 -26.07 -14.86 0.73
C ILE A 723 -27.00 -15.24 1.89
N ALA A 724 -26.65 -14.79 3.09
CA ALA A 724 -27.46 -14.92 4.29
C ALA A 724 -28.07 -13.56 4.66
N GLU A 725 -29.38 -13.40 4.45
CA GLU A 725 -30.18 -12.26 4.91
C GLU A 725 -30.65 -12.50 6.36
N ILE A 726 -30.56 -11.48 7.21
CA ILE A 726 -30.69 -11.55 8.67
C ILE A 726 -31.85 -10.64 9.10
N THR A 727 -32.81 -11.20 9.84
CA THR A 727 -33.94 -10.46 10.40
C THR A 727 -34.09 -10.71 11.90
N PRO A 728 -34.31 -9.68 12.74
CA PRO A 728 -34.66 -9.89 14.15
C PRO A 728 -35.97 -10.67 14.31
N LYS A 729 -36.15 -11.36 15.44
CA LYS A 729 -37.44 -11.95 15.83
C LYS A 729 -38.27 -10.97 16.65
N ASP A 730 -39.53 -10.77 16.28
CA ASP A 730 -40.42 -9.78 16.91
C ASP A 730 -40.79 -10.05 18.38
N ASN A 731 -40.55 -11.27 18.87
CA ASN A 731 -41.10 -11.77 20.15
C ASN A 731 -40.24 -11.50 21.40
N LEU A 732 -39.23 -10.63 21.34
CA LEU A 732 -38.35 -10.34 22.50
C LEU A 732 -38.25 -8.84 22.77
N HIS A 733 -38.67 -8.41 23.97
CA HIS A 733 -38.70 -7.01 24.39
C HIS A 733 -37.31 -6.41 24.73
N HIS A 734 -36.22 -7.15 24.53
CA HIS A 734 -34.87 -6.73 24.89
C HIS A 734 -34.12 -6.13 23.70
N HIS A 735 -34.07 -4.79 23.63
CA HIS A 735 -33.34 -4.05 22.59
C HIS A 735 -31.81 -4.25 22.60
N HIS A 736 -31.25 -5.00 23.55
CA HIS A 736 -29.81 -5.16 23.74
C HIS A 736 -29.12 -6.19 22.82
N HIS A 737 -29.89 -6.98 22.04
CA HIS A 737 -29.35 -8.06 21.20
C HIS A 737 -29.50 -7.86 19.68
N THR A 738 -29.94 -6.69 19.23
CA THR A 738 -30.02 -6.37 17.79
C THR A 738 -28.64 -6.12 17.19
N THR A 739 -28.31 -6.75 16.05
CA THR A 739 -27.15 -6.39 15.24
C THR A 739 -27.50 -5.33 14.18
N THR A 740 -26.51 -4.55 13.74
CA THR A 740 -26.65 -3.70 12.55
C THR A 740 -26.51 -4.49 11.25
N VAL A 741 -25.93 -5.71 11.28
CA VAL A 741 -25.65 -6.52 10.09
C VAL A 741 -26.94 -7.15 9.57
N LYS A 742 -27.37 -6.70 8.40
CA LYS A 742 -28.56 -7.16 7.69
C LYS A 742 -28.26 -8.33 6.76
N SER A 743 -27.07 -8.40 6.16
CA SER A 743 -26.70 -9.57 5.38
C SER A 743 -25.21 -9.86 5.26
N VAL A 744 -24.91 -11.13 4.98
CA VAL A 744 -23.57 -11.66 4.74
C VAL A 744 -23.56 -12.37 3.40
N MET A 745 -22.87 -11.79 2.43
CA MET A 745 -22.43 -12.50 1.23
C MET A 745 -21.15 -13.27 1.54
N LYS A 746 -21.08 -14.53 1.13
CA LYS A 746 -19.93 -15.41 1.33
C LYS A 746 -19.56 -16.06 0.01
N VAL A 747 -18.31 -15.87 -0.40
CA VAL A 747 -17.72 -16.54 -1.56
C VAL A 747 -17.09 -17.84 -1.07
N ASN A 748 -17.60 -18.97 -1.52
CA ASN A 748 -17.08 -20.30 -1.24
C ASN A 748 -15.89 -20.63 -2.16
N ASP A 749 -15.18 -21.71 -1.83
CA ASP A 749 -14.25 -22.42 -2.73
C ASP A 749 -13.21 -21.48 -3.39
N LEU A 750 -12.56 -20.70 -2.52
CA LEU A 750 -11.61 -19.65 -2.87
C LEU A 750 -10.57 -19.48 -1.75
N GLU A 751 -9.48 -20.25 -1.77
CA GLU A 751 -8.30 -20.04 -0.94
C GLU A 751 -7.39 -18.90 -1.49
N ASP A 752 -6.33 -18.53 -0.76
CA ASP A 752 -5.30 -17.59 -1.26
C ASP A 752 -4.08 -18.37 -1.78
N ASP A 753 -4.36 -19.33 -2.65
CA ASP A 753 -3.48 -20.48 -2.91
C ASP A 753 -2.70 -20.39 -4.24
N GLY A 754 -3.11 -19.47 -5.13
CA GLY A 754 -2.48 -19.21 -6.42
C GLY A 754 -3.04 -20.02 -7.60
N ILE A 755 -4.04 -20.89 -7.39
CA ILE A 755 -4.80 -21.58 -8.44
C ILE A 755 -6.27 -21.12 -8.48
N ASP A 756 -6.92 -20.85 -7.34
CA ASP A 756 -8.33 -20.47 -7.34
C ASP A 756 -8.59 -19.13 -8.06
N GLU A 757 -9.74 -19.04 -8.75
CA GLU A 757 -10.17 -17.86 -9.52
C GLU A 757 -11.17 -17.02 -8.73
N LEU A 758 -11.02 -15.69 -8.80
CA LEU A 758 -12.02 -14.73 -8.28
C LEU A 758 -12.70 -13.97 -9.43
N ALA A 759 -12.10 -13.93 -10.63
CA ALA A 759 -12.60 -13.20 -11.78
C ALA A 759 -14.07 -13.52 -12.18
N LYS A 760 -14.52 -14.77 -12.01
CA LYS A 760 -15.89 -15.20 -12.35
C LYS A 760 -16.92 -14.58 -11.41
N GLN A 761 -16.60 -14.48 -10.12
CA GLN A 761 -17.48 -14.00 -9.07
C GLN A 761 -17.45 -12.47 -8.92
N LEU A 762 -16.40 -11.79 -9.42
CA LEU A 762 -16.27 -10.33 -9.34
C LEU A 762 -17.53 -9.57 -9.80
N PRO A 763 -18.15 -9.81 -10.98
CA PRO A 763 -19.34 -9.09 -11.40
C PRO A 763 -20.47 -9.11 -10.36
N TYR A 764 -20.79 -10.28 -9.82
CA TYR A 764 -21.88 -10.48 -8.86
C TYR A 764 -21.58 -9.85 -7.49
N ILE A 765 -20.34 -10.03 -7.00
CA ILE A 765 -19.88 -9.40 -5.75
C ILE A 765 -19.95 -7.87 -5.87
N LEU A 766 -19.49 -7.34 -7.00
CA LEU A 766 -19.50 -5.91 -7.30
C LEU A 766 -20.93 -5.39 -7.45
N ASP A 767 -21.85 -6.11 -8.08
CA ASP A 767 -23.25 -5.67 -8.21
C ASP A 767 -24.01 -5.70 -6.89
N PHE A 768 -23.74 -6.66 -6.00
CA PHE A 768 -24.20 -6.58 -4.61
C PHE A 768 -23.64 -5.32 -3.91
N ILE A 769 -22.34 -5.01 -4.06
CA ILE A 769 -21.76 -3.76 -3.53
C ILE A 769 -22.48 -2.52 -4.09
N ASN A 770 -22.85 -2.53 -5.37
CA ASN A 770 -23.57 -1.42 -5.99
C ASN A 770 -25.01 -1.28 -5.48
N GLN A 771 -25.73 -2.38 -5.28
CA GLN A 771 -27.06 -2.38 -4.67
C GLN A 771 -27.00 -1.78 -3.26
N GLN A 772 -26.06 -2.22 -2.42
CA GLN A 772 -25.97 -1.71 -1.05
C GLN A 772 -25.41 -0.29 -0.97
N TYR A 773 -24.59 0.15 -1.93
CA TYR A 773 -24.22 1.56 -2.09
C TYR A 773 -25.45 2.44 -2.36
N LEU A 774 -26.34 2.01 -3.26
CA LEU A 774 -27.56 2.74 -3.61
C LEU A 774 -28.59 2.80 -2.47
N THR A 775 -28.60 1.82 -1.55
CA THR A 775 -29.42 1.83 -0.32
C THR A 775 -28.75 2.53 0.86
N ASN A 776 -27.56 3.12 0.68
CA ASN A 776 -26.74 3.74 1.72
C ASN A 776 -26.34 2.76 2.85
N GLY A 777 -26.17 1.48 2.52
CA GLY A 777 -25.60 0.46 3.39
C GLY A 777 -24.08 0.60 3.56
N LYS A 778 -23.57 0.13 4.71
CA LYS A 778 -22.13 0.10 5.02
C LYS A 778 -21.60 -1.33 4.89
N ILE A 779 -20.53 -1.52 4.14
CA ILE A 779 -20.06 -2.82 3.67
C ILE A 779 -18.65 -3.10 4.20
N LEU A 780 -18.46 -4.26 4.85
CA LEU A 780 -17.14 -4.79 5.21
C LEU A 780 -16.75 -5.95 4.29
N VAL A 781 -15.73 -5.75 3.46
CA VAL A 781 -15.10 -6.82 2.67
C VAL A 781 -13.93 -7.40 3.46
N HIS A 782 -13.89 -8.72 3.65
CA HIS A 782 -12.79 -9.37 4.38
C HIS A 782 -12.43 -10.75 3.81
N CYS A 783 -11.22 -11.19 4.14
CA CYS A 783 -10.77 -12.58 4.04
C CYS A 783 -10.06 -12.90 5.37
N ARG A 784 -9.08 -13.80 5.43
CA ARG A 784 -8.31 -14.07 6.66
C ARG A 784 -7.71 -12.80 7.27
N VAL A 785 -6.89 -12.07 6.50
CA VAL A 785 -6.07 -10.93 6.97
C VAL A 785 -6.48 -9.58 6.38
N GLY A 786 -7.13 -9.56 5.21
CA GLY A 786 -7.42 -8.32 4.48
C GLY A 786 -6.23 -7.80 3.67
N VAL A 787 -5.53 -8.71 2.98
CA VAL A 787 -4.29 -8.47 2.21
C VAL A 787 -4.41 -8.89 0.75
N SER A 788 -5.07 -10.03 0.48
CA SER A 788 -5.14 -10.67 -0.85
C SER A 788 -6.57 -10.71 -1.39
N ARG A 789 -7.22 -11.89 -1.46
CA ARG A 789 -8.64 -12.12 -1.81
C ARG A 789 -9.59 -10.91 -1.66
N SER A 790 -9.76 -10.35 -0.45
CA SER A 790 -10.66 -9.20 -0.22
C SER A 790 -10.10 -7.85 -0.66
N ALA A 791 -8.78 -7.67 -0.69
CA ALA A 791 -8.17 -6.49 -1.31
C ALA A 791 -8.40 -6.52 -2.83
N THR A 792 -8.39 -7.69 -3.48
CA THR A 792 -8.72 -7.84 -4.91
C THR A 792 -10.14 -7.34 -5.21
N VAL A 793 -11.13 -7.79 -4.43
CA VAL A 793 -12.53 -7.31 -4.55
C VAL A 793 -12.62 -5.78 -4.39
N VAL A 794 -11.92 -5.23 -3.39
CA VAL A 794 -11.95 -3.78 -3.13
C VAL A 794 -11.28 -3.00 -4.27
N ILE A 795 -10.13 -3.45 -4.78
CA ILE A 795 -9.47 -2.80 -5.93
C ILE A 795 -10.41 -2.79 -7.15
N ALA A 796 -11.10 -3.90 -7.43
CA ALA A 796 -12.06 -3.99 -8.54
C ALA A 796 -13.25 -3.01 -8.37
N GLU A 797 -13.76 -2.82 -7.15
CA GLU A 797 -14.77 -1.80 -6.88
C GLU A 797 -14.20 -0.38 -7.00
N ILE A 798 -12.95 -0.11 -6.60
CA ILE A 798 -12.32 1.21 -6.81
C ILE A 798 -12.18 1.51 -8.30
N MET A 799 -11.71 0.54 -9.11
CA MET A 799 -11.63 0.67 -10.58
C MET A 799 -13.00 1.03 -11.17
N ARG A 800 -14.05 0.27 -10.84
CA ARG A 800 -15.39 0.46 -11.39
C ARG A 800 -16.11 1.71 -10.85
N ARG A 801 -15.99 2.00 -9.55
CA ARG A 801 -16.67 3.13 -8.89
C ARG A 801 -16.07 4.48 -9.27
N LEU A 802 -14.74 4.55 -9.35
CA LEU A 802 -14.01 5.80 -9.60
C LEU A 802 -13.48 5.92 -11.05
N GLN A 803 -13.69 4.89 -11.89
CA GLN A 803 -13.20 4.83 -13.27
C GLN A 803 -11.67 4.98 -13.38
N LEU A 804 -10.96 4.45 -12.38
CA LEU A 804 -9.51 4.47 -12.26
C LEU A 804 -8.88 3.23 -12.89
N SER A 805 -7.65 3.38 -13.40
CA SER A 805 -6.84 2.26 -13.86
C SER A 805 -6.47 1.31 -12.72
N LEU A 806 -6.04 0.09 -13.04
CA LEU A 806 -5.55 -0.85 -12.02
C LEU A 806 -4.38 -0.26 -11.19
N PRO A 807 -3.33 0.37 -11.78
CA PRO A 807 -2.30 1.09 -11.03
C PRO A 807 -2.85 2.11 -10.02
N GLN A 808 -3.77 2.97 -10.47
CA GLN A 808 -4.38 4.02 -9.66
C GLN A 808 -5.24 3.43 -8.53
N ALA A 809 -6.11 2.46 -8.84
CA ALA A 809 -6.97 1.80 -7.87
C ALA A 809 -6.18 0.99 -6.83
N TYR A 810 -5.08 0.34 -7.24
CA TYR A 810 -4.14 -0.31 -6.32
C TYR A 810 -3.53 0.70 -5.34
N LEU A 811 -2.95 1.80 -5.83
CA LEU A 811 -2.35 2.82 -4.97
C LEU A 811 -3.40 3.49 -4.04
N PHE A 812 -4.57 3.85 -4.57
CA PHE A 812 -5.69 4.43 -3.80
C PHE A 812 -6.14 3.54 -2.65
N THR A 813 -6.23 2.22 -2.88
CA THR A 813 -6.59 1.23 -1.86
C THR A 813 -5.44 1.01 -0.88
N ARG A 814 -4.20 0.96 -1.38
CA ARG A 814 -2.99 0.67 -0.61
C ARG A 814 -2.72 1.71 0.46
N VAL A 815 -2.70 3.00 0.12
CA VAL A 815 -2.47 4.07 1.10
C VAL A 815 -3.53 4.10 2.21
N ARG A 816 -4.76 3.66 1.91
CA ARG A 816 -5.87 3.61 2.87
C ARG A 816 -5.88 2.34 3.74
N ARG A 817 -5.08 1.31 3.42
CA ARG A 817 -4.88 0.11 4.26
C ARG A 817 -3.74 0.33 5.27
N LEU A 818 -3.96 1.27 6.20
CA LEU A 818 -2.98 1.79 7.15
C LEU A 818 -2.15 0.72 7.90
N ASN A 819 -2.80 -0.39 8.29
CA ASN A 819 -2.25 -1.37 9.23
C ASN A 819 -1.40 -2.48 8.59
N ILE A 820 -1.52 -2.70 7.27
CA ILE A 820 -0.83 -3.80 6.56
C ILE A 820 -0.84 -3.57 5.06
N ILE A 821 0.25 -3.91 4.39
CA ILE A 821 0.36 -3.79 2.93
C ILE A 821 -0.65 -4.70 2.23
N ILE A 822 -1.43 -4.15 1.28
CA ILE A 822 -2.21 -4.99 0.36
C ILE A 822 -1.28 -5.65 -0.66
N GLN A 823 -1.41 -6.96 -0.78
CA GLN A 823 -0.64 -7.79 -1.70
C GLN A 823 -1.48 -9.00 -2.15
N PRO A 824 -2.41 -8.80 -3.11
CA PRO A 824 -2.96 -9.89 -3.92
C PRO A 824 -1.85 -10.83 -4.39
N ASN A 825 -2.14 -12.14 -4.45
CA ASN A 825 -1.23 -13.07 -5.10
C ASN A 825 -1.12 -12.76 -6.61
N LEU A 826 -0.12 -13.33 -7.29
CA LEU A 826 0.13 -13.03 -8.70
C LEU A 826 -1.09 -13.35 -9.59
N ARG A 827 -1.85 -14.41 -9.31
CA ARG A 827 -3.05 -14.76 -10.10
C ARG A 827 -4.12 -13.68 -9.96
N PHE A 828 -4.47 -13.30 -8.74
CA PHE A 828 -5.48 -12.25 -8.51
C PHE A 828 -5.08 -10.88 -9.08
N MET A 829 -3.79 -10.51 -9.03
CA MET A 829 -3.33 -9.27 -9.67
C MET A 829 -3.41 -9.34 -11.20
N TYR A 830 -3.20 -10.52 -11.79
CA TYR A 830 -3.36 -10.74 -13.23
C TYR A 830 -4.85 -10.75 -13.63
N GLU A 831 -5.71 -11.37 -12.83
CA GLU A 831 -7.17 -11.33 -13.01
C GLU A 831 -7.73 -9.91 -12.94
N LEU A 832 -7.17 -9.02 -12.11
CA LEU A 832 -7.50 -7.59 -12.13
C LEU A 832 -7.11 -6.87 -13.43
N PHE A 833 -6.01 -7.27 -14.10
CA PHE A 833 -5.70 -6.76 -15.44
C PHE A 833 -6.71 -7.27 -16.47
N LYS A 834 -7.11 -8.54 -16.39
CA LYS A 834 -8.16 -9.11 -17.26
C LYS A 834 -9.51 -8.39 -17.05
N TRP A 835 -9.82 -8.03 -15.80
CA TRP A 835 -10.98 -7.22 -15.44
C TRP A 835 -10.92 -5.79 -16.02
N GLU A 836 -9.77 -5.12 -15.94
CA GLU A 836 -9.57 -3.79 -16.55
C GLU A 836 -9.83 -3.80 -18.07
N GLU A 837 -9.33 -4.84 -18.76
CA GLU A 837 -9.54 -5.03 -20.20
C GLU A 837 -11.02 -5.29 -20.53
N GLN A 838 -11.69 -6.15 -19.75
CA GLN A 838 -13.09 -6.49 -19.92
C GLN A 838 -14.01 -5.28 -19.74
N GLU A 839 -13.84 -4.52 -18.64
CA GLU A 839 -14.63 -3.32 -18.37
C GLU A 839 -14.48 -2.27 -19.47
N LYS A 840 -13.25 -1.99 -19.94
CA LYS A 840 -13.02 -1.03 -21.02
C LYS A 840 -13.57 -1.49 -22.37
N LEU A 841 -13.52 -2.79 -22.66
CA LEU A 841 -14.15 -3.35 -23.87
C LEU A 841 -15.67 -3.25 -23.82
N SER A 842 -16.30 -3.60 -22.68
CA SER A 842 -17.74 -3.45 -22.45
C SER A 842 -18.19 -1.99 -22.57
N GLN A 843 -17.42 -1.04 -22.01
CA GLN A 843 -17.71 0.38 -22.14
C GLN A 843 -17.62 0.89 -23.59
N LYS A 844 -16.58 0.52 -24.34
CA LYS A 844 -16.47 0.88 -25.77
C LYS A 844 -17.66 0.36 -26.57
N GLN A 845 -18.03 -0.91 -26.37
CA GLN A 845 -19.20 -1.52 -27.00
C GLN A 845 -20.51 -0.78 -26.65
N ALA A 846 -20.72 -0.44 -25.38
CA ALA A 846 -21.90 0.29 -24.92
C ALA A 846 -22.01 1.73 -25.47
N ARG A 847 -20.89 2.35 -25.86
CA ARG A 847 -20.85 3.68 -26.50
C ARG A 847 -20.94 3.63 -28.02
N GLY A 848 -20.79 2.45 -28.64
CA GLY A 848 -20.65 2.32 -30.09
C GLY A 848 -19.31 2.82 -30.63
N GLU A 849 -18.32 3.01 -29.75
CA GLU A 849 -16.97 3.47 -30.11
C GLU A 849 -16.19 2.32 -30.75
N TYR A 850 -15.71 2.54 -31.98
CA TYR A 850 -14.67 1.67 -32.56
C TYR A 850 -13.37 1.80 -31.76
N ILE A 851 -12.51 0.79 -31.81
CA ILE A 851 -11.13 0.94 -31.34
C ILE A 851 -10.42 1.84 -32.35
N ASP A 852 -10.35 3.14 -32.08
CA ASP A 852 -9.57 4.12 -32.87
C ASP A 852 -8.11 4.26 -32.37
N GLY A 853 -7.80 3.57 -31.27
CA GLY A 853 -6.49 3.59 -30.60
C GLY A 853 -6.29 4.76 -29.63
N THR A 854 -7.29 5.62 -29.41
CA THR A 854 -7.21 6.74 -28.44
C THR A 854 -7.24 6.28 -26.98
N VAL A 855 -7.99 5.21 -26.67
CA VAL A 855 -8.14 4.65 -25.32
C VAL A 855 -7.51 3.26 -25.26
N MET A 856 -6.41 3.11 -24.52
CA MET A 856 -5.73 1.83 -24.31
C MET A 856 -6.47 0.93 -23.31
N LEU A 857 -6.39 -0.40 -23.49
CA LEU A 857 -6.99 -1.35 -22.54
C LEU A 857 -6.22 -1.39 -21.21
N ARG A 858 -4.91 -1.15 -21.22
CA ARG A 858 -4.06 -1.10 -20.02
C ARG A 858 -3.24 0.21 -20.01
N GLU A 859 -3.03 0.79 -18.84
CA GLU A 859 -2.16 1.97 -18.69
C GLU A 859 -0.67 1.58 -18.72
N ILE A 860 -0.35 0.46 -18.05
CA ILE A 860 0.97 -0.20 -18.03
C ILE A 860 0.81 -1.71 -18.24
N ASP A 861 1.92 -2.40 -18.43
CA ASP A 861 1.96 -3.85 -18.58
C ASP A 861 2.24 -4.59 -17.26
N TRP A 862 1.95 -5.90 -17.26
CA TRP A 862 2.06 -6.82 -16.12
C TRP A 862 3.40 -6.71 -15.40
N PHE A 863 4.51 -6.88 -16.11
CA PHE A 863 5.86 -6.85 -15.51
C PHE A 863 6.24 -5.49 -14.95
N ILE A 864 5.74 -4.39 -15.53
CA ILE A 864 5.94 -3.04 -15.00
C ILE A 864 5.20 -2.90 -13.68
N MET A 865 3.91 -3.29 -13.61
CA MET A 865 3.15 -3.28 -12.36
C MET A 865 3.83 -4.12 -11.27
N CYS A 866 4.32 -5.33 -11.62
CA CYS A 866 5.06 -6.17 -10.69
C CYS A 866 6.39 -5.54 -10.22
N ARG A 867 7.12 -4.87 -11.11
CA ARG A 867 8.34 -4.12 -10.75
C ARG A 867 8.02 -2.98 -9.78
N GLU A 868 6.99 -2.19 -10.05
CA GLU A 868 6.63 -1.06 -9.18
C GLU A 868 6.06 -1.54 -7.82
N ILE A 869 5.28 -2.63 -7.77
CA ILE A 869 4.90 -3.32 -6.52
C ILE A 869 6.13 -3.78 -5.73
N MET A 870 7.12 -4.39 -6.39
CA MET A 870 8.37 -4.81 -5.71
C MET A 870 9.17 -3.59 -5.21
N LYS A 871 9.29 -2.53 -6.01
CA LYS A 871 9.94 -1.28 -5.59
C LYS A 871 9.24 -0.67 -4.37
N LEU A 872 7.91 -0.63 -4.34
CA LEU A 872 7.08 -0.17 -3.22
C LEU A 872 7.27 -1.04 -1.96
N ASN A 873 7.34 -2.37 -2.12
CA ASN A 873 7.47 -3.29 -0.99
C ASN A 873 8.91 -3.40 -0.45
N LYS A 874 9.93 -3.04 -1.25
CA LYS A 874 11.34 -3.16 -0.87
C LYS A 874 11.71 -2.63 0.53
N PRO A 875 11.24 -1.45 1.01
CA PRO A 875 11.55 -0.96 2.36
C PRO A 875 11.08 -1.87 3.50
N TYR A 876 10.06 -2.69 3.24
CA TYR A 876 9.46 -3.63 4.19
C TYR A 876 10.03 -5.05 4.05
N LEU A 877 10.92 -5.28 3.08
CA LEU A 877 11.61 -6.55 2.85
C LEU A 877 13.08 -6.54 3.32
N THR A 878 13.53 -5.41 3.89
CA THR A 878 14.92 -5.18 4.36
C THR A 878 15.04 -5.01 5.87
N ASN A 879 13.94 -5.12 6.61
CA ASN A 879 13.84 -5.03 8.07
C ASN A 879 13.46 -6.39 8.67
#